data_AF-A0A523JG23-F1
#
_entry.id   AF-A0A523JG23-F1
#
_cell.length_a   1.000
_cell.length_b   1.000
_cell.length_c   1.000
_cell.angle_alpha   90.00
_cell.angle_beta   90.00
_cell.angle_gamma   90.00
#
_symmetry.space_group_name_H-M   'P 1'
#
loop_
_entity.id
_entity.type
_entity.pdbx_description
1 polymer ?
#
loop_
_entity_poly.entity_id
_entity_poly.type
_entity_poly.pdbx_seq_one_letter_code
_entity_poly.pdbx_strand_id
1 'polypeptide(L)'
;MSKVKDDRYFVQVPKVDRCITCHTFIDQKGYEDQKNPFMTHPKLDLMVGMKSPHPMKEMGCTSCHGGEGHRVVDFNAAAHTPNNKKQEAEWVKKYHWHAPHKIPQPMYRLKDTEASCIKCHQGVEFIPRGKVVNQGYRNIEKFGCYSCHKIKGFESRRKRAPSLKKIASKVSKEFFKNWVWSPKAFNQHTKMPTYFDQDNNRKPEFMKKNMAEVNAMADYIWNISQDYKAKYTYKGGNAKKGKELIAEVGCIACHGVEGLEEQSKKIGAYAGPYLTGTGSKIKNPDWLVTWLIEPDHFDSDTIMPSFRLSKREASHITAYLLSLKNKKFERLKFEPMDKKERDDILLTYLQTFDTEVSAKAKLAKMSDLDRTLELGKRSVGKYGCYGCHSITGFEKATGLGVELSEEGSKPVSQFGFGHMKIAHNRRAWIFNHLQNPRQWDVGVDKAFKDLLIMPNFNMSKKEAESITTVLLGMVSDKIPLEGQKRLNEYEQVVATGMKVVNKFNCIGCHQIDGEYGDILKYYEDEDINAGPPRLVGEGHRVQTDWFYHFLNDVVEIRPWLDIRMPSYNLTSDERNKIVAMFQAKSKQNTFEEKVEKVRWLPGEKRGALALWKSYDCASCHTQGFNKEEPTAPNLAMSRDRLRESWIKKWLRDPGAILEGTTMPNFWEDGEATDEDIFGGDVDRQINALTKYILELASKKKQKM
;
A
#
# COMPACT_ATOMS: atom_id res chain seq x y z
N MET A 1 -26.51 -10.25 -26.45
CA MET A 1 -25.44 -11.26 -26.57
C MET A 1 -24.48 -11.08 -25.38
N SER A 2 -23.88 -12.17 -24.87
CA SER A 2 -22.92 -12.09 -23.75
C SER A 2 -21.80 -11.11 -24.07
N LYS A 3 -21.45 -10.24 -23.11
CA LYS A 3 -20.32 -9.30 -23.20
C LYS A 3 -18.99 -9.98 -22.92
N VAL A 4 -19.03 -11.22 -22.40
CA VAL A 4 -17.86 -12.07 -22.16
C VAL A 4 -17.84 -13.22 -23.17
N LYS A 5 -16.65 -13.53 -23.68
CA LYS A 5 -16.39 -14.62 -24.63
C LYS A 5 -15.39 -15.61 -24.05
N ASP A 6 -15.47 -16.85 -24.50
CA ASP A 6 -14.46 -17.88 -24.23
C ASP A 6 -13.44 -17.91 -25.38
N ASP A 7 -12.16 -18.10 -25.05
CA ASP A 7 -11.14 -18.38 -26.05
C ASP A 7 -11.08 -19.91 -26.28
N ARG A 8 -11.61 -20.37 -27.41
CA ARG A 8 -11.57 -21.78 -27.81
C ARG A 8 -10.77 -21.92 -29.09
N TYR A 9 -9.59 -22.54 -28.98
CA TYR A 9 -8.71 -22.81 -30.13
C TYR A 9 -8.44 -21.56 -30.97
N PHE A 10 -8.08 -20.44 -30.30
CA PHE A 10 -7.78 -19.14 -30.93
C PHE A 10 -8.98 -18.43 -31.57
N VAL A 11 -10.20 -18.90 -31.31
CA VAL A 11 -11.45 -18.26 -31.75
C VAL A 11 -12.25 -17.80 -30.54
N GLN A 12 -12.70 -16.54 -30.58
CA GLN A 12 -13.52 -15.94 -29.55
C GLN A 12 -15.00 -16.31 -29.76
N VAL A 13 -15.50 -17.26 -28.97
CA VAL A 13 -16.90 -17.71 -29.04
C VAL A 13 -17.72 -17.08 -27.91
N PRO A 14 -19.02 -16.77 -28.12
CA PRO A 14 -19.88 -16.32 -27.04
C PRO A 14 -19.83 -17.30 -25.87
N LYS A 15 -19.61 -16.78 -24.67
CA LYS A 15 -19.55 -17.60 -23.47
C LYS A 15 -20.91 -18.26 -23.24
N VAL A 16 -20.91 -19.58 -23.09
CA VAL A 16 -22.12 -20.38 -22.83
C VAL A 16 -22.16 -20.69 -21.34
N ASP A 17 -23.13 -20.09 -20.65
CA ASP A 17 -23.35 -20.28 -19.23
C ASP A 17 -24.75 -20.80 -18.96
N ARG A 18 -24.83 -22.02 -18.43
CA ARG A 18 -26.08 -22.72 -18.12
C ARG A 18 -26.23 -22.97 -16.61
N CYS A 19 -25.48 -22.26 -15.76
CA CYS A 19 -25.58 -22.43 -14.31
C CYS A 19 -27.01 -22.14 -13.79
N ILE A 20 -27.73 -21.23 -14.45
CA ILE A 20 -29.11 -20.87 -14.10
C ILE A 20 -30.14 -21.98 -14.38
N THR A 21 -29.77 -23.05 -15.08
CA THR A 21 -30.64 -24.22 -15.23
C THR A 21 -30.88 -24.90 -13.88
N CYS A 22 -29.88 -24.89 -12.99
CA CYS A 22 -30.01 -25.36 -11.61
C CYS A 22 -30.25 -24.22 -10.62
N HIS A 23 -29.62 -23.06 -10.85
CA HIS A 23 -29.70 -21.87 -9.99
C HIS A 23 -30.78 -20.89 -10.47
N THR A 24 -32.03 -21.35 -10.55
CA THR A 24 -33.13 -20.68 -11.26
C THR A 24 -33.56 -19.33 -10.67
N PHE A 25 -33.29 -19.08 -9.39
CA PHE A 25 -33.69 -17.85 -8.68
C PHE A 25 -32.50 -16.94 -8.33
N ILE A 26 -31.32 -17.18 -8.92
CA ILE A 26 -30.09 -16.49 -8.52
C ILE A 26 -30.17 -14.96 -8.69
N ASP A 27 -30.93 -14.47 -9.66
CA ASP A 27 -31.13 -13.05 -9.96
C ASP A 27 -32.49 -12.49 -9.51
N GLN A 28 -33.27 -13.27 -8.74
CA GLN A 28 -34.61 -12.90 -8.28
C GLN A 28 -34.60 -12.50 -6.80
N LYS A 29 -35.28 -11.40 -6.46
CA LYS A 29 -35.52 -10.99 -5.07
C LYS A 29 -36.59 -11.88 -4.44
N GLY A 30 -36.46 -12.21 -3.15
CA GLY A 30 -37.45 -12.98 -2.38
C GLY A 30 -37.09 -14.46 -2.15
N TYR A 31 -35.94 -14.92 -2.61
CA TYR A 31 -35.44 -16.28 -2.39
C TYR A 31 -34.12 -16.29 -1.57
N GLU A 32 -33.84 -15.24 -0.82
CA GLU A 32 -32.61 -15.08 -0.04
C GLU A 32 -32.44 -16.16 1.04
N ASP A 33 -33.55 -16.63 1.63
CA ASP A 33 -33.56 -17.64 2.71
C ASP A 33 -33.65 -19.10 2.19
N GLN A 34 -33.70 -19.30 0.87
CA GLN A 34 -33.79 -20.65 0.30
C GLN A 34 -32.46 -21.39 0.37
N LYS A 35 -32.50 -22.73 0.35
CA LYS A 35 -31.28 -23.55 0.25
C LYS A 35 -30.76 -23.56 -1.19
N ASN A 36 -29.44 -23.64 -1.34
CA ASN A 36 -28.82 -23.89 -2.65
C ASN A 36 -29.40 -25.17 -3.28
N PRO A 37 -29.70 -25.17 -4.60
CA PRO A 37 -29.32 -24.15 -5.58
C PRO A 37 -30.32 -22.99 -5.78
N PHE A 38 -31.45 -22.96 -5.05
CA PHE A 38 -32.55 -22.00 -5.24
C PHE A 38 -32.36 -20.66 -4.51
N MET A 39 -31.20 -20.44 -3.89
CA MET A 39 -30.89 -19.24 -3.13
C MET A 39 -30.57 -18.05 -4.07
N THR A 40 -31.12 -16.88 -3.74
CA THR A 40 -30.79 -15.61 -4.40
C THR A 40 -29.33 -15.22 -4.17
N HIS A 41 -28.71 -14.54 -5.14
CA HIS A 41 -27.35 -14.03 -4.99
C HIS A 41 -27.27 -12.96 -3.90
N PRO A 42 -26.31 -13.03 -2.96
CA PRO A 42 -26.24 -12.12 -1.80
C PRO A 42 -25.95 -10.65 -2.14
N LYS A 43 -25.65 -10.34 -3.40
CA LYS A 43 -25.34 -8.99 -3.88
C LYS A 43 -26.06 -8.69 -5.20
N LEU A 44 -27.39 -8.74 -5.21
CA LEU A 44 -28.21 -8.51 -6.40
C LEU A 44 -27.87 -7.20 -7.12
N ASP A 45 -27.86 -6.07 -6.40
CA ASP A 45 -27.65 -4.74 -6.98
C ASP A 45 -26.24 -4.50 -7.53
N LEU A 46 -25.27 -5.29 -7.08
CA LEU A 46 -23.88 -5.18 -7.53
C LEU A 46 -23.53 -6.18 -8.63
N MET A 47 -24.10 -7.39 -8.56
CA MET A 47 -23.67 -8.53 -9.37
C MET A 47 -24.73 -8.96 -10.38
N VAL A 48 -25.62 -9.90 -10.05
CA VAL A 48 -26.41 -10.58 -11.08
C VAL A 48 -27.72 -9.88 -11.46
N GLY A 49 -28.18 -8.90 -10.68
CA GLY A 49 -29.46 -8.24 -10.89
C GLY A 49 -29.53 -7.44 -12.19
N MET A 50 -30.72 -7.25 -12.75
CA MET A 50 -30.90 -6.64 -14.08
C MET A 50 -30.36 -5.19 -14.20
N LYS A 51 -30.45 -4.41 -13.11
CA LYS A 51 -29.95 -3.02 -13.05
C LYS A 51 -28.55 -2.90 -12.47
N SER A 52 -27.92 -4.03 -12.14
CA SER A 52 -26.60 -4.03 -11.56
C SER A 52 -25.53 -3.64 -12.60
N PRO A 53 -24.31 -3.31 -12.16
CA PRO A 53 -23.17 -3.16 -13.06
C PRO A 53 -22.71 -4.46 -13.75
N HIS A 54 -23.16 -5.65 -13.31
CA HIS A 54 -22.69 -6.94 -13.82
C HIS A 54 -23.82 -7.93 -14.18
N PRO A 55 -24.88 -7.51 -14.87
CA PRO A 55 -26.12 -8.27 -14.98
C PRO A 55 -25.88 -9.67 -15.54
N MET A 56 -26.55 -10.68 -14.95
CA MET A 56 -26.28 -12.10 -15.25
C MET A 56 -26.39 -12.42 -16.75
N LYS A 57 -27.40 -11.85 -17.43
CA LYS A 57 -27.63 -12.07 -18.87
C LYS A 57 -26.48 -11.57 -19.76
N GLU A 58 -25.64 -10.67 -19.28
CA GLU A 58 -24.51 -10.13 -20.02
C GLU A 58 -23.18 -10.72 -19.58
N MET A 59 -23.02 -11.00 -18.29
CA MET A 59 -21.74 -11.41 -17.69
C MET A 59 -21.61 -12.94 -17.54
N GLY A 60 -22.71 -13.66 -17.28
CA GLY A 60 -22.70 -15.07 -16.90
C GLY A 60 -22.12 -15.33 -15.51
N CYS A 61 -22.35 -16.54 -14.97
CA CYS A 61 -21.90 -16.94 -13.64
C CYS A 61 -20.41 -17.31 -13.63
N THR A 62 -19.95 -18.06 -14.61
CA THR A 62 -18.60 -18.59 -14.73
C THR A 62 -17.54 -17.53 -15.05
N SER A 63 -17.94 -16.32 -15.47
CA SER A 63 -17.04 -15.17 -15.56
C SER A 63 -16.56 -14.70 -14.18
N CYS A 64 -17.41 -14.85 -13.17
CA CYS A 64 -17.10 -14.49 -11.78
C CYS A 64 -16.65 -15.69 -10.94
N HIS A 65 -17.26 -16.86 -11.17
CA HIS A 65 -17.04 -18.06 -10.36
C HIS A 65 -16.06 -19.05 -10.97
N GLY A 66 -15.66 -18.92 -12.24
CA GLY A 66 -14.90 -19.95 -12.96
C GLY A 66 -15.74 -21.20 -13.25
N GLY A 67 -15.08 -22.32 -13.55
CA GLY A 67 -15.74 -23.60 -13.84
C GLY A 67 -16.27 -23.74 -15.25
N GLU A 68 -17.09 -24.77 -15.46
CA GLU A 68 -17.53 -25.20 -16.78
C GLU A 68 -19.02 -24.91 -17.02
N GLY A 69 -19.33 -23.68 -17.44
CA GLY A 69 -20.70 -23.20 -17.63
C GLY A 69 -21.50 -23.92 -18.72
N HIS A 70 -20.81 -24.62 -19.62
CA HIS A 70 -21.42 -25.38 -20.71
C HIS A 70 -21.73 -26.85 -20.34
N ARG A 71 -21.16 -27.38 -19.25
CA ARG A 71 -21.28 -28.79 -18.82
C ARG A 71 -22.05 -28.90 -17.51
N VAL A 72 -23.35 -28.59 -17.55
CA VAL A 72 -24.23 -28.60 -16.36
C VAL A 72 -25.13 -29.85 -16.29
N VAL A 73 -24.61 -31.01 -16.69
CA VAL A 73 -25.36 -32.29 -16.67
C VAL A 73 -25.43 -32.92 -15.28
N ASP A 74 -24.45 -32.62 -14.41
CA ASP A 74 -24.40 -33.05 -13.02
C ASP A 74 -23.57 -32.08 -12.16
N PHE A 75 -23.51 -32.35 -10.85
CA PHE A 75 -22.79 -31.52 -9.88
C PHE A 75 -21.27 -31.44 -10.13
N ASN A 76 -20.62 -32.52 -10.58
CA ASN A 76 -19.18 -32.56 -10.82
C ASN A 76 -18.80 -31.95 -12.17
N ALA A 77 -19.65 -32.11 -13.19
CA ALA A 77 -19.39 -31.65 -14.55
C ALA A 77 -19.17 -30.13 -14.64
N ALA A 78 -19.85 -29.35 -13.78
CA ALA A 78 -19.67 -27.90 -13.67
C ALA A 78 -18.35 -27.47 -12.97
N ALA A 79 -17.60 -28.44 -12.43
CA ALA A 79 -16.35 -28.24 -11.71
C ALA A 79 -16.46 -27.42 -10.41
N HIS A 80 -17.51 -27.69 -9.60
CA HIS A 80 -17.66 -27.09 -8.28
C HIS A 80 -16.47 -27.41 -7.38
N THR A 81 -16.02 -26.41 -6.61
CA THR A 81 -14.89 -26.56 -5.66
C THR A 81 -15.35 -26.31 -4.22
N PRO A 82 -15.10 -27.23 -3.28
CA PRO A 82 -15.48 -27.05 -1.89
C PRO A 82 -14.65 -25.95 -1.21
N ASN A 83 -15.28 -25.20 -0.32
CA ASN A 83 -14.63 -24.12 0.43
C ASN A 83 -13.62 -24.61 1.47
N ASN A 84 -13.84 -25.81 2.02
CA ASN A 84 -13.04 -26.40 3.09
C ASN A 84 -13.20 -27.94 3.11
N LYS A 85 -12.36 -28.61 3.92
CA LYS A 85 -12.34 -30.08 4.05
C LYS A 85 -13.65 -30.68 4.57
N LYS A 86 -14.40 -29.95 5.41
CA LYS A 86 -15.70 -30.42 5.93
C LYS A 86 -16.72 -30.49 4.79
N GLN A 87 -16.80 -29.43 4.00
CA GLN A 87 -17.67 -29.40 2.82
C GLN A 87 -17.23 -30.41 1.76
N GLU A 88 -15.92 -30.59 1.56
CA GLU A 88 -15.38 -31.63 0.69
C GLU A 88 -15.87 -33.03 1.11
N ALA A 89 -15.72 -33.40 2.38
CA ALA A 89 -16.18 -34.69 2.88
C ALA A 89 -17.71 -34.87 2.73
N GLU A 90 -18.48 -33.80 2.97
CA GLU A 90 -19.93 -33.80 2.74
C GLU A 90 -20.26 -34.03 1.25
N TRP A 91 -19.58 -33.32 0.35
CA TRP A 91 -19.82 -33.42 -1.09
C TRP A 91 -19.37 -34.75 -1.68
N VAL A 92 -18.30 -35.35 -1.17
CA VAL A 92 -17.89 -36.73 -1.51
C VAL A 92 -19.02 -37.70 -1.17
N LYS A 93 -19.62 -37.58 0.02
CA LYS A 93 -20.71 -38.47 0.47
C LYS A 93 -22.01 -38.23 -0.29
N LYS A 94 -22.38 -36.97 -0.52
CA LYS A 94 -23.71 -36.58 -1.03
C LYS A 94 -23.78 -36.51 -2.56
N TYR A 95 -22.70 -36.06 -3.20
CA TYR A 95 -22.66 -35.75 -4.63
C TYR A 95 -21.60 -36.57 -5.38
N HIS A 96 -21.00 -37.57 -4.73
CA HIS A 96 -19.87 -38.34 -5.27
C HIS A 96 -18.76 -37.44 -5.80
N TRP A 97 -18.51 -36.35 -5.08
CA TRP A 97 -17.59 -35.31 -5.53
C TRP A 97 -16.17 -35.84 -5.64
N HIS A 98 -15.48 -35.41 -6.70
CA HIS A 98 -14.06 -35.65 -6.89
C HIS A 98 -13.41 -34.42 -7.51
N ALA A 99 -12.12 -34.22 -7.23
CA ALA A 99 -11.43 -33.04 -7.70
C ALA A 99 -11.36 -33.00 -9.24
N PRO A 100 -11.69 -31.85 -9.88
CA PRO A 100 -11.79 -31.72 -11.34
C PRO A 100 -10.39 -31.57 -11.99
N HIS A 101 -9.52 -32.57 -11.84
CA HIS A 101 -8.11 -32.53 -12.26
C HIS A 101 -7.90 -32.32 -13.78
N LYS A 102 -8.92 -32.58 -14.59
CA LYS A 102 -8.88 -32.43 -16.06
C LYS A 102 -9.42 -31.08 -16.54
N ILE A 103 -9.94 -30.24 -15.64
CA ILE A 103 -10.49 -28.93 -15.96
C ILE A 103 -9.41 -27.86 -15.72
N PRO A 104 -8.99 -27.10 -16.75
CA PRO A 104 -7.92 -26.10 -16.61
C PRO A 104 -8.23 -25.00 -15.58
N GLN A 105 -9.51 -24.59 -15.51
CA GLN A 105 -10.00 -23.55 -14.60
C GLN A 105 -11.28 -24.03 -13.87
N PRO A 106 -11.15 -24.83 -12.79
CA PRO A 106 -12.31 -25.21 -11.99
C PRO A 106 -12.91 -23.97 -11.30
N MET A 107 -14.13 -24.11 -10.75
CA MET A 107 -14.76 -23.00 -10.03
C MET A 107 -13.86 -22.55 -8.87
N TYR A 108 -13.75 -21.25 -8.65
CA TYR A 108 -13.14 -20.71 -7.45
C TYR A 108 -13.95 -21.15 -6.23
N ARG A 109 -13.26 -21.33 -5.10
CA ARG A 109 -13.95 -21.38 -3.82
C ARG A 109 -14.65 -20.05 -3.60
N LEU A 110 -15.77 -20.03 -2.91
CA LEU A 110 -16.57 -18.81 -2.70
C LEU A 110 -15.72 -17.66 -2.17
N LYS A 111 -14.79 -17.93 -1.25
CA LYS A 111 -13.89 -16.91 -0.68
C LYS A 111 -12.79 -16.41 -1.62
N ASP A 112 -12.53 -17.10 -2.72
CA ASP A 112 -11.52 -16.74 -3.72
C ASP A 112 -12.17 -16.09 -4.97
N THR A 113 -13.50 -15.90 -5.00
CA THR A 113 -14.24 -15.36 -6.18
C THR A 113 -13.84 -13.94 -6.58
N GLU A 114 -13.33 -13.13 -5.65
CA GLU A 114 -12.78 -11.80 -5.95
C GLU A 114 -11.56 -11.85 -6.91
N ALA A 115 -10.94 -13.03 -7.09
CA ALA A 115 -9.91 -13.24 -8.12
C ALA A 115 -10.40 -12.80 -9.52
N SER A 116 -11.66 -13.09 -9.85
CA SER A 116 -12.24 -12.78 -11.16
C SER A 116 -12.38 -11.28 -11.42
N CYS A 117 -12.44 -10.44 -10.39
CA CYS A 117 -12.54 -8.99 -10.55
C CYS A 117 -11.36 -8.44 -11.39
N ILE A 118 -10.18 -9.06 -11.27
CA ILE A 118 -8.96 -8.65 -11.96
C ILE A 118 -9.09 -8.80 -13.48
N LYS A 119 -9.89 -9.77 -13.97
CA LYS A 119 -10.07 -10.02 -15.41
C LYS A 119 -10.61 -8.78 -16.13
N CYS A 120 -11.55 -8.08 -15.51
CA CYS A 120 -12.27 -6.94 -16.10
C CYS A 120 -11.80 -5.58 -15.55
N HIS A 121 -11.34 -5.52 -14.29
CA HIS A 121 -10.83 -4.31 -13.65
C HIS A 121 -9.30 -4.22 -13.76
N GLN A 122 -8.78 -4.20 -14.98
CA GLN A 122 -7.36 -4.05 -15.23
C GLN A 122 -6.92 -2.57 -15.14
N GLY A 123 -5.74 -2.31 -14.58
CA GLY A 123 -5.13 -0.98 -14.57
C GLY A 123 -5.69 0.01 -13.54
N VAL A 124 -6.56 -0.43 -12.63
CA VAL A 124 -7.04 0.38 -11.51
C VAL A 124 -6.25 0.09 -10.22
N GLU A 125 -6.03 1.12 -9.42
CA GLU A 125 -5.38 1.01 -8.09
C GLU A 125 -6.29 0.38 -7.03
N PHE A 126 -7.61 0.47 -7.24
CA PHE A 126 -8.62 0.08 -6.27
C PHE A 126 -9.87 -0.41 -6.98
N ILE A 127 -10.40 -1.54 -6.52
CA ILE A 127 -11.66 -2.11 -6.98
C ILE A 127 -12.71 -1.88 -5.89
N PRO A 128 -13.73 -1.01 -6.12
CA PRO A 128 -14.78 -0.79 -5.13
C PRO A 128 -15.41 -2.09 -4.66
N ARG A 129 -15.58 -2.25 -3.35
CA ARG A 129 -16.13 -3.45 -2.69
C ARG A 129 -15.33 -4.76 -2.88
N GLY A 130 -14.15 -4.72 -3.52
CA GLY A 130 -13.20 -5.84 -3.66
C GLY A 130 -12.22 -5.93 -2.50
N LYS A 131 -12.70 -6.25 -1.29
CA LYS A 131 -11.91 -6.15 -0.06
C LYS A 131 -10.66 -7.04 -0.07
N VAL A 132 -10.79 -8.29 -0.50
CA VAL A 132 -9.70 -9.28 -0.51
C VAL A 132 -8.70 -8.97 -1.62
N VAL A 133 -9.18 -8.63 -2.83
CA VAL A 133 -8.29 -8.29 -3.95
C VAL A 133 -7.49 -7.02 -3.68
N ASN A 134 -8.11 -5.97 -3.14
CA ASN A 134 -7.41 -4.73 -2.77
C ASN A 134 -6.37 -4.99 -1.67
N GLN A 135 -6.72 -5.82 -0.68
CA GLN A 135 -5.77 -6.22 0.36
C GLN A 135 -4.61 -7.06 -0.22
N GLY A 136 -4.89 -7.92 -1.20
CA GLY A 136 -3.90 -8.69 -1.94
C GLY A 136 -2.93 -7.78 -2.71
N TYR A 137 -3.42 -6.75 -3.40
CA TYR A 137 -2.58 -5.74 -4.04
C TYR A 137 -1.70 -4.99 -3.03
N ARG A 138 -2.26 -4.52 -1.90
CA ARG A 138 -1.46 -3.91 -0.83
C ARG A 138 -0.39 -4.87 -0.31
N ASN A 139 -0.68 -6.17 -0.21
CA ASN A 139 0.29 -7.16 0.27
C ASN A 139 1.38 -7.48 -0.77
N ILE A 140 1.06 -7.53 -2.06
CA ILE A 140 2.04 -7.62 -3.15
C ILE A 140 3.00 -6.43 -3.08
N GLU A 141 2.48 -5.21 -2.86
CA GLU A 141 3.32 -4.03 -2.68
C GLU A 141 4.11 -4.02 -1.37
N LYS A 142 3.49 -4.51 -0.29
CA LYS A 142 4.12 -4.62 1.03
C LYS A 142 5.38 -5.48 0.97
N PHE A 143 5.32 -6.63 0.32
CA PHE A 143 6.45 -7.55 0.17
C PHE A 143 7.30 -7.27 -1.07
N GLY A 144 6.83 -6.40 -1.97
CA GLY A 144 7.57 -5.98 -3.15
C GLY A 144 7.76 -7.10 -4.18
N CYS A 145 6.77 -7.99 -4.36
CA CYS A 145 6.91 -9.17 -5.23
C CYS A 145 7.34 -8.80 -6.66
N TYR A 146 6.89 -7.64 -7.16
CA TYR A 146 7.23 -7.09 -8.47
C TYR A 146 8.72 -6.71 -8.64
N SER A 147 9.48 -6.69 -7.55
CA SER A 147 10.92 -6.39 -7.58
C SER A 147 11.74 -7.55 -8.15
N CYS A 148 11.22 -8.77 -8.01
CA CYS A 148 11.81 -9.98 -8.56
C CYS A 148 10.97 -10.53 -9.71
N HIS A 149 9.65 -10.58 -9.53
CA HIS A 149 8.72 -11.12 -10.52
C HIS A 149 8.20 -10.04 -11.46
N LYS A 150 8.08 -10.35 -12.74
CA LYS A 150 7.29 -9.51 -13.65
C LYS A 150 5.80 -9.71 -13.34
N ILE A 151 5.10 -8.62 -13.03
CA ILE A 151 3.67 -8.63 -12.72
C ILE A 151 3.03 -7.45 -13.46
N LYS A 152 2.14 -7.75 -14.40
CA LYS A 152 1.41 -6.73 -15.18
C LYS A 152 0.70 -5.73 -14.27
N GLY A 153 0.94 -4.44 -14.48
CA GLY A 153 0.37 -3.33 -13.70
C GLY A 153 1.20 -2.90 -12.48
N PHE A 154 2.31 -3.58 -12.18
CA PHE A 154 3.20 -3.26 -11.07
C PHE A 154 4.60 -2.79 -11.51
N GLU A 155 4.87 -2.71 -12.82
CA GLU A 155 6.21 -2.43 -13.36
C GLU A 155 6.72 -1.03 -12.99
N SER A 156 5.81 -0.06 -12.82
CA SER A 156 6.17 1.31 -12.45
C SER A 156 6.27 1.53 -10.94
N ARG A 157 6.17 0.48 -10.11
CA ARG A 157 6.19 0.61 -8.65
C ARG A 157 7.62 0.82 -8.16
N ARG A 158 7.77 1.65 -7.12
CA ARG A 158 9.06 1.93 -6.51
C ARG A 158 9.64 0.69 -5.83
N LYS A 159 10.98 0.60 -5.73
CA LYS A 159 11.64 -0.41 -4.91
C LYS A 159 11.21 -0.29 -3.44
N ARG A 160 10.92 -1.43 -2.80
CA ARG A 160 10.36 -1.44 -1.44
C ARG A 160 11.40 -1.27 -0.34
N ALA A 161 12.64 -1.72 -0.56
CA ALA A 161 13.69 -1.71 0.45
C ALA A 161 14.55 -0.44 0.37
N PRO A 162 15.22 -0.04 1.47
CA PRO A 162 16.00 1.19 1.50
C PRO A 162 17.26 1.10 0.62
N SER A 163 17.77 2.25 0.17
CA SER A 163 19.05 2.32 -0.51
C SER A 163 20.20 1.79 0.36
N LEU A 164 21.11 1.02 -0.25
CA LEU A 164 22.35 0.57 0.38
C LEU A 164 23.56 1.44 -0.01
N LYS A 165 23.37 2.44 -0.89
CA LYS A 165 24.46 3.29 -1.42
C LYS A 165 25.32 3.93 -0.33
N LYS A 166 24.76 4.27 0.83
CA LYS A 166 25.46 4.93 1.96
C LYS A 166 25.42 4.10 3.25
N ILE A 167 25.20 2.79 3.17
CA ILE A 167 24.86 1.96 4.33
C ILE A 167 25.96 1.93 5.40
N ALA A 168 27.23 2.01 5.01
CA ALA A 168 28.37 1.96 5.93
C ALA A 168 28.37 3.13 6.93
N SER A 169 27.73 4.26 6.60
CA SER A 169 27.58 5.42 7.50
C SER A 169 26.49 5.25 8.57
N LYS A 170 25.56 4.30 8.38
CA LYS A 170 24.36 4.15 9.21
C LYS A 170 24.49 3.03 10.24
N VAL A 171 25.03 1.88 9.84
CA VAL A 171 25.08 0.66 10.66
C VAL A 171 26.51 0.12 10.76
N SER A 172 26.79 -0.76 11.72
CA SER A 172 28.06 -1.51 11.76
C SER A 172 28.04 -2.68 10.77
N LYS A 173 29.24 -3.13 10.36
CA LYS A 173 29.37 -4.29 9.45
C LYS A 173 28.87 -5.58 10.09
N GLU A 174 29.11 -5.74 11.39
CA GLU A 174 28.60 -6.86 12.17
C GLU A 174 27.07 -6.87 12.24
N PHE A 175 26.44 -5.71 12.48
CA PHE A 175 24.98 -5.58 12.40
C PHE A 175 24.45 -6.03 11.04
N PHE A 176 25.09 -5.60 9.95
CA PHE A 176 24.66 -5.95 8.60
C PHE A 176 24.73 -7.46 8.34
N LYS A 177 25.82 -8.14 8.72
CA LYS A 177 25.94 -9.61 8.58
C LYS A 177 24.82 -10.32 9.34
N ASN A 178 24.63 -9.98 10.62
CA ASN A 178 23.57 -10.57 11.45
C ASN A 178 22.17 -10.27 10.88
N TRP A 179 21.97 -9.08 10.31
CA TRP A 179 20.71 -8.68 9.71
C TRP A 179 20.40 -9.46 8.43
N VAL A 180 21.39 -9.64 7.55
CA VAL A 180 21.27 -10.43 6.33
C VAL A 180 21.01 -11.90 6.67
N TRP A 181 21.66 -12.42 7.71
CA TRP A 181 21.50 -13.80 8.16
C TRP A 181 20.13 -14.08 8.77
N SER A 182 19.72 -13.28 9.75
CA SER A 182 18.48 -13.50 10.50
C SER A 182 17.73 -12.19 10.79
N PRO A 183 17.01 -11.64 9.79
CA PRO A 183 16.27 -10.39 9.96
C PRO A 183 15.24 -10.44 11.09
N LYS A 184 14.55 -11.58 11.26
CA LYS A 184 13.52 -11.77 12.28
C LYS A 184 14.08 -11.81 13.70
N ALA A 185 15.32 -12.24 13.89
CA ALA A 185 15.98 -12.19 15.21
C ALA A 185 16.18 -10.75 15.70
N PHE A 186 16.35 -9.80 14.78
CA PHE A 186 16.39 -8.38 15.12
C PHE A 186 14.99 -7.81 15.37
N ASN A 187 14.06 -8.05 14.43
CA ASN A 187 12.73 -7.46 14.46
C ASN A 187 11.69 -8.41 13.85
N GLN A 188 10.75 -8.89 14.67
CA GLN A 188 9.73 -9.87 14.26
C GLN A 188 8.78 -9.34 13.17
N HIS A 189 8.60 -8.02 13.10
CA HIS A 189 7.74 -7.34 12.12
C HIS A 189 8.48 -6.93 10.83
N THR A 190 9.77 -7.26 10.70
CA THR A 190 10.51 -6.93 9.47
C THR A 190 9.90 -7.57 8.23
N LYS A 191 10.00 -6.85 7.12
CA LYS A 191 9.64 -7.30 5.77
C LYS A 191 10.87 -7.81 4.98
N MET A 192 12.08 -7.63 5.51
CA MET A 192 13.28 -8.25 4.94
C MET A 192 13.13 -9.76 5.06
N PRO A 193 13.13 -10.51 3.95
CA PRO A 193 12.86 -11.94 3.98
C PRO A 193 14.11 -12.71 4.39
N THR A 194 13.93 -13.96 4.78
CA THR A 194 15.00 -14.85 5.25
C THR A 194 15.55 -15.68 4.09
N TYR A 195 16.84 -15.55 3.80
CA TYR A 195 17.54 -16.27 2.71
C TYR A 195 18.37 -17.47 3.21
N PHE A 196 18.80 -17.44 4.47
CA PHE A 196 19.74 -18.40 5.05
C PHE A 196 19.07 -19.22 6.15
N ASP A 197 19.68 -20.35 6.52
CA ASP A 197 19.13 -21.29 7.52
C ASP A 197 17.69 -21.76 7.20
N GLN A 198 17.40 -21.92 5.90
CA GLN A 198 16.13 -22.42 5.40
C GLN A 198 16.17 -23.94 5.22
N ASP A 199 15.00 -24.56 5.09
CA ASP A 199 14.87 -26.03 5.05
C ASP A 199 15.76 -26.68 3.98
N ASN A 200 16.00 -26.00 2.86
CA ASN A 200 16.82 -26.51 1.76
C ASN A 200 18.32 -26.18 1.86
N ASN A 201 18.74 -25.25 2.74
CA ASN A 201 20.12 -24.79 2.82
C ASN A 201 20.73 -24.80 4.23
N ARG A 202 20.09 -25.47 5.20
CA ARG A 202 20.58 -25.58 6.59
C ARG A 202 21.47 -26.79 6.89
N LYS A 203 21.77 -27.64 5.89
CA LYS A 203 22.70 -28.76 6.08
C LYS A 203 24.09 -28.23 6.50
N PRO A 204 24.84 -28.91 7.38
CA PRO A 204 26.12 -28.40 7.91
C PRO A 204 27.10 -27.93 6.82
N GLU A 205 27.21 -28.67 5.72
CA GLU A 205 28.05 -28.34 4.57
C GLU A 205 27.59 -27.06 3.84
N PHE A 206 26.28 -26.82 3.76
CA PHE A 206 25.72 -25.61 3.15
C PHE A 206 25.80 -24.39 4.08
N MET A 207 25.80 -24.61 5.39
CA MET A 207 25.91 -23.52 6.36
C MET A 207 27.26 -22.81 6.28
N LYS A 208 28.35 -23.53 6.05
CA LYS A 208 29.67 -22.93 5.81
C LYS A 208 29.67 -22.08 4.54
N LYS A 209 29.03 -22.57 3.47
CA LYS A 209 28.89 -21.83 2.20
C LYS A 209 28.02 -20.58 2.35
N ASN A 210 26.89 -20.68 3.03
CA ASN A 210 26.05 -19.54 3.38
C ASN A 210 26.83 -18.48 4.16
N MET A 211 27.64 -18.89 5.15
CA MET A 211 28.49 -18.01 5.95
C MET A 211 29.52 -17.28 5.08
N ALA A 212 30.13 -17.98 4.12
CA ALA A 212 31.07 -17.38 3.17
C ALA A 212 30.38 -16.35 2.26
N GLU A 213 29.20 -16.66 1.69
CA GLU A 213 28.44 -15.72 0.87
C GLU A 213 28.04 -14.47 1.67
N VAL A 214 27.58 -14.59 2.92
CA VAL A 214 27.19 -13.42 3.74
C VAL A 214 28.36 -12.54 4.11
N ASN A 215 29.50 -13.12 4.50
CA ASN A 215 30.72 -12.35 4.76
C ASN A 215 31.18 -11.61 3.48
N ALA A 216 31.25 -12.32 2.35
CA ALA A 216 31.65 -11.74 1.07
C ALA A 216 30.70 -10.61 0.61
N MET A 217 29.38 -10.80 0.76
CA MET A 217 28.39 -9.75 0.48
C MET A 217 28.61 -8.52 1.37
N ALA A 218 28.86 -8.71 2.67
CA ALA A 218 29.12 -7.61 3.59
C ALA A 218 30.40 -6.85 3.20
N ASP A 219 31.46 -7.55 2.80
CA ASP A 219 32.71 -6.96 2.33
C ASP A 219 32.50 -6.15 1.05
N TYR A 220 31.81 -6.73 0.06
CA TYR A 220 31.48 -6.05 -1.19
C TYR A 220 30.64 -4.79 -0.97
N ILE A 221 29.55 -4.89 -0.20
CA ILE A 221 28.67 -3.75 0.07
C ILE A 221 29.40 -2.63 0.84
N TRP A 222 30.30 -2.97 1.77
CA TRP A 222 31.13 -1.96 2.43
C TRP A 222 32.09 -1.27 1.47
N ASN A 223 32.73 -2.03 0.58
CA ASN A 223 33.70 -1.51 -0.38
C ASN A 223 33.08 -0.51 -1.37
N ILE A 224 31.80 -0.70 -1.74
CA ILE A 224 31.09 0.20 -2.67
C ILE A 224 30.23 1.27 -1.97
N SER A 225 30.22 1.29 -0.64
CA SER A 225 29.41 2.27 0.11
C SER A 225 30.03 3.65 -0.03
N GLN A 226 29.22 4.61 -0.43
CA GLN A 226 29.55 6.03 -0.49
C GLN A 226 29.64 6.63 0.90
N ASP A 227 30.48 7.64 1.03
CA ASP A 227 30.58 8.45 2.24
C ASP A 227 29.32 9.28 2.49
N TYR A 228 29.06 9.55 3.76
CA TYR A 228 27.95 10.38 4.19
C TYR A 228 28.31 11.10 5.49
N LYS A 229 28.02 12.40 5.53
CA LYS A 229 28.18 13.25 6.70
C LYS A 229 26.82 13.74 7.16
N ALA A 230 26.49 13.53 8.44
CA ALA A 230 25.27 14.08 9.02
C ALA A 230 25.32 15.62 9.05
N LYS A 231 24.18 16.27 8.79
CA LYS A 231 24.05 17.73 8.77
C LYS A 231 23.77 18.32 10.16
N TYR A 232 23.07 17.55 11.00
CA TYR A 232 22.68 17.97 12.35
C TYR A 232 23.31 17.07 13.41
N THR A 233 23.68 17.68 14.53
CA THR A 233 24.29 17.00 15.68
C THR A 233 23.26 16.71 16.77
N TYR A 234 23.33 15.52 17.35
CA TYR A 234 22.52 15.13 18.49
C TYR A 234 23.00 15.82 19.78
N LYS A 235 22.09 16.53 20.45
CA LYS A 235 22.37 17.30 21.68
C LYS A 235 21.74 16.71 22.95
N GLY A 236 21.42 15.42 22.95
CA GLY A 236 20.69 14.79 24.05
C GLY A 236 19.19 15.12 24.04
N GLY A 237 18.37 14.20 24.55
CA GLY A 237 16.92 14.36 24.60
C GLY A 237 16.27 13.56 25.74
N ASN A 238 14.99 13.85 26.00
CA ASN A 238 14.17 13.12 26.95
C ASN A 238 13.41 12.01 26.20
N ALA A 239 13.68 10.75 26.55
CA ALA A 239 13.08 9.58 25.90
C ALA A 239 11.56 9.47 26.12
N LYS A 240 11.04 9.91 27.28
CA LYS A 240 9.58 9.91 27.53
C LYS A 240 8.87 10.87 26.57
N LYS A 241 9.37 12.11 26.46
CA LYS A 241 8.89 13.09 25.48
C LYS A 241 9.04 12.59 24.05
N GLY A 242 10.13 11.88 23.76
CA GLY A 242 10.34 11.27 22.45
C GLY A 242 9.28 10.23 22.07
N LYS A 243 8.82 9.44 23.05
CA LYS A 243 7.74 8.47 22.86
C LYS A 243 6.40 9.17 22.61
N GLU A 244 6.06 10.19 23.40
CA GLU A 244 4.85 11.01 23.26
C GLU A 244 4.78 11.64 21.85
N LEU A 245 5.86 12.31 21.43
CA LEU A 245 5.95 12.93 20.11
C LEU A 245 5.76 11.96 18.94
N ILE A 246 6.15 10.69 19.06
CA ILE A 246 5.95 9.69 17.99
C ILE A 246 4.45 9.43 17.75
N ALA A 247 3.65 9.42 18.82
CA ALA A 247 2.21 9.24 18.72
C ALA A 247 1.54 10.52 18.19
N GLU A 248 1.85 11.65 18.83
CA GLU A 248 1.27 12.97 18.55
C GLU A 248 1.50 13.42 17.10
N VAL A 249 2.76 13.42 16.63
CA VAL A 249 3.13 13.98 15.33
C VAL A 249 2.60 13.13 14.16
N GLY A 250 2.19 11.89 14.40
CA GLY A 250 1.63 10.98 13.40
C GLY A 250 2.62 9.96 12.81
N CYS A 251 3.76 9.70 13.46
CA CYS A 251 4.71 8.69 12.99
C CYS A 251 4.08 7.28 12.91
N ILE A 252 3.11 7.00 13.79
CA ILE A 252 2.39 5.73 13.88
C ILE A 252 1.46 5.44 12.68
N ALA A 253 1.19 6.43 11.82
CA ALA A 253 0.50 6.22 10.55
C ALA A 253 1.29 5.32 9.58
N CYS A 254 2.62 5.26 9.75
CA CYS A 254 3.50 4.47 8.90
C CYS A 254 4.31 3.44 9.70
N HIS A 255 4.68 3.76 10.94
CA HIS A 255 5.57 2.95 11.75
C HIS A 255 4.82 2.25 12.89
N GLY A 256 5.25 1.03 13.22
CA GLY A 256 4.97 0.48 14.55
C GLY A 256 6.16 0.71 15.47
N VAL A 257 5.93 0.87 16.77
CA VAL A 257 7.01 1.09 17.75
C VAL A 257 6.72 0.36 19.06
N GLU A 258 7.79 -0.13 19.67
CA GLU A 258 7.74 -0.75 21.00
C GLU A 258 7.18 0.25 22.02
N GLY A 259 6.31 -0.18 22.92
CA GLY A 259 5.61 0.67 23.88
C GLY A 259 4.37 1.40 23.32
N LEU A 260 4.05 1.27 22.04
CA LEU A 260 2.80 1.71 21.40
C LEU A 260 2.17 0.58 20.56
N GLU A 261 2.25 -0.66 21.05
CA GLU A 261 1.85 -1.87 20.33
C GLU A 261 0.36 -1.86 19.98
N GLU A 262 -0.51 -1.50 20.92
CA GLU A 262 -1.97 -1.49 20.70
C GLU A 262 -2.36 -0.46 19.65
N GLN A 263 -1.79 0.76 19.71
CA GLN A 263 -2.00 1.79 18.69
C GLN A 263 -1.52 1.29 17.32
N SER A 264 -0.31 0.74 17.26
CA SER A 264 0.29 0.21 16.03
C SER A 264 -0.56 -0.91 15.42
N LYS A 265 -1.10 -1.79 16.27
CA LYS A 265 -1.96 -2.92 15.88
C LYS A 265 -3.33 -2.46 15.39
N LYS A 266 -3.93 -1.45 16.04
CA LYS A 266 -5.22 -0.86 15.63
C LYS A 266 -5.12 -0.22 14.24
N ILE A 267 -4.06 0.55 14.01
CA ILE A 267 -3.82 1.24 12.72
C ILE A 267 -3.49 0.24 11.62
N GLY A 268 -2.48 -0.61 11.83
CA GLY A 268 -2.11 -1.69 10.91
C GLY A 268 -1.52 -1.26 9.55
N ALA A 269 -1.17 0.02 9.38
CA ALA A 269 -0.80 0.61 8.08
C ALA A 269 0.63 0.29 7.60
N TYR A 270 1.58 0.03 8.51
CA TYR A 270 2.96 -0.45 8.29
C TYR A 270 3.66 -0.05 6.98
N ALA A 271 3.49 1.16 6.44
CA ALA A 271 4.21 1.60 5.24
C ALA A 271 5.72 1.77 5.51
N GLY A 272 6.07 2.13 6.73
CA GLY A 272 7.43 2.16 7.28
C GLY A 272 7.80 0.86 8.03
N PRO A 273 9.07 0.69 8.42
CA PRO A 273 9.49 -0.41 9.28
C PRO A 273 9.00 -0.23 10.71
N TYR A 274 8.86 -1.35 11.42
CA TYR A 274 8.70 -1.34 12.87
C TYR A 274 10.01 -0.87 13.52
N LEU A 275 9.96 0.05 14.48
CA LEU A 275 11.12 0.79 15.00
C LEU A 275 11.81 0.12 16.20
N THR A 276 11.32 -1.04 16.65
CA THR A 276 11.98 -1.88 17.67
C THR A 276 13.44 -2.16 17.31
N GLY A 277 14.31 -2.02 18.31
CA GLY A 277 15.74 -2.31 18.20
C GLY A 277 16.56 -1.24 17.48
N THR A 278 15.99 -0.07 17.16
CA THR A 278 16.70 1.00 16.44
C THR A 278 18.03 1.40 17.10
N GLY A 279 18.11 1.40 18.43
CA GLY A 279 19.33 1.68 19.19
C GLY A 279 20.44 0.65 19.01
N SER A 280 20.13 -0.57 18.58
CA SER A 280 21.13 -1.59 18.22
C SER A 280 21.57 -1.51 16.75
N LYS A 281 20.80 -0.78 15.93
CA LYS A 281 21.04 -0.64 14.48
C LYS A 281 21.88 0.59 14.15
N ILE A 282 21.58 1.72 14.78
CA ILE A 282 22.17 3.01 14.42
C ILE A 282 23.47 3.22 15.18
N LYS A 283 24.59 3.39 14.45
CA LYS A 283 25.91 3.60 15.06
C LYS A 283 26.20 5.05 15.45
N ASN A 284 25.56 6.02 14.79
CA ASN A 284 25.80 7.45 14.99
C ASN A 284 24.45 8.17 15.26
N PRO A 285 24.23 8.74 16.45
CA PRO A 285 23.03 9.53 16.77
C PRO A 285 22.77 10.71 15.82
N ASP A 286 23.82 11.34 15.29
CA ASP A 286 23.71 12.47 14.35
C ASP A 286 23.02 12.05 13.05
N TRP A 287 23.23 10.80 12.63
CA TRP A 287 22.51 10.22 11.49
C TRP A 287 21.01 10.22 11.73
N LEU A 288 20.57 9.83 12.94
CA LEU A 288 19.14 9.71 13.25
C LEU A 288 18.47 11.06 13.37
N VAL A 289 19.10 12.04 14.02
CA VAL A 289 18.59 13.42 14.07
C VAL A 289 18.49 14.00 12.67
N THR A 290 19.52 13.80 11.82
CA THR A 290 19.47 14.28 10.44
C THR A 290 18.37 13.60 9.63
N TRP A 291 18.20 12.29 9.77
CA TRP A 291 17.15 11.54 9.08
C TRP A 291 15.74 12.00 9.49
N LEU A 292 15.53 12.36 10.75
CA LEU A 292 14.22 12.82 11.24
C LEU A 292 13.85 14.24 10.75
N ILE A 293 14.85 15.09 10.51
CA ILE A 293 14.64 16.47 10.06
C ILE A 293 14.59 16.55 8.53
N GLU A 294 15.53 15.87 7.86
CA GLU A 294 15.83 16.01 6.43
C GLU A 294 16.20 14.62 5.83
N PRO A 295 15.22 13.72 5.68
CA PRO A 295 15.46 12.33 5.28
C PRO A 295 16.03 12.19 3.86
N ASP A 296 15.67 13.09 2.95
CA ASP A 296 16.12 13.16 1.55
C ASP A 296 17.62 13.47 1.41
N HIS A 297 18.24 14.10 2.41
CA HIS A 297 19.69 14.28 2.49
C HIS A 297 20.46 12.94 2.50
N PHE A 298 19.88 11.91 3.12
CA PHE A 298 20.45 10.57 3.09
C PHE A 298 20.02 9.81 1.83
N ASP A 299 18.73 9.80 1.51
CA ASP A 299 18.15 9.07 0.39
C ASP A 299 17.09 9.91 -0.34
N SER A 300 17.43 10.45 -1.51
CA SER A 300 16.55 11.33 -2.30
C SER A 300 15.26 10.65 -2.75
N ASP A 301 15.24 9.32 -2.82
CA ASP A 301 14.08 8.53 -3.25
C ASP A 301 13.22 8.06 -2.07
N THR A 302 13.53 8.53 -0.85
CA THR A 302 12.80 8.16 0.36
C THR A 302 11.35 8.64 0.32
N ILE A 303 10.46 7.82 0.87
CA ILE A 303 9.07 8.22 1.16
C ILE A 303 8.90 8.69 2.60
N MET A 304 9.94 8.64 3.44
CA MET A 304 9.90 9.22 4.77
C MET A 304 9.78 10.73 4.60
N PRO A 305 8.68 11.36 5.04
CA PRO A 305 8.53 12.79 4.87
C PRO A 305 9.20 13.56 6.01
N SER A 306 9.32 14.87 5.84
CA SER A 306 9.67 15.77 6.94
C SER A 306 8.41 16.15 7.71
N PHE A 307 8.40 15.89 9.02
CA PHE A 307 7.35 16.38 9.92
C PHE A 307 7.65 17.78 10.46
N ARG A 308 8.63 18.48 9.87
CA ARG A 308 9.08 19.82 10.29
C ARG A 308 9.41 19.87 11.80
N LEU A 309 10.05 18.81 12.29
CA LEU A 309 10.50 18.71 13.67
C LEU A 309 11.57 19.77 13.95
N SER A 310 11.45 20.45 15.09
CA SER A 310 12.56 21.22 15.64
C SER A 310 13.72 20.29 15.99
N LYS A 311 14.93 20.86 16.07
CA LYS A 311 16.14 20.12 16.49
C LYS A 311 15.96 19.46 17.87
N ARG A 312 15.15 20.07 18.75
CA ARG A 312 14.90 19.56 20.10
C ARG A 312 13.93 18.37 20.09
N GLU A 313 12.83 18.46 19.35
CA GLU A 313 11.90 17.34 19.17
C GLU A 313 12.59 16.15 18.51
N ALA A 314 13.36 16.38 17.44
CA ALA A 314 14.15 15.33 16.79
C ALA A 314 15.15 14.67 17.76
N SER A 315 15.73 15.44 18.69
CA SER A 315 16.61 14.90 19.74
C SER A 315 15.84 14.09 20.78
N HIS A 316 14.61 14.47 21.16
CA HIS A 316 13.76 13.68 22.05
C HIS A 316 13.39 12.33 21.43
N ILE A 317 12.92 12.34 20.19
CA ILE A 317 12.60 11.12 19.43
C ILE A 317 13.86 10.24 19.27
N THR A 318 15.01 10.85 18.94
CA THR A 318 16.30 10.15 18.86
C THR A 318 16.68 9.48 20.18
N ALA A 319 16.54 10.17 21.31
CA ALA A 319 16.82 9.61 22.63
C ALA A 319 15.98 8.37 22.92
N TYR A 320 14.69 8.41 22.57
CA TYR A 320 13.80 7.27 22.72
C TYR A 320 14.19 6.10 21.81
N LEU A 321 14.35 6.34 20.50
CA LEU A 321 14.69 5.30 19.53
C LEU A 321 16.04 4.64 19.83
N LEU A 322 17.03 5.38 20.34
CA LEU A 322 18.33 4.84 20.76
C LEU A 322 18.24 4.04 22.07
N SER A 323 17.23 4.28 22.89
CA SER A 323 16.97 3.46 24.09
C SER A 323 16.43 2.07 23.74
N LEU A 324 15.79 1.91 22.58
CA LEU A 324 15.23 0.65 22.11
C LEU A 324 16.35 -0.27 21.59
N LYS A 325 16.89 -1.13 22.47
CA LYS A 325 17.98 -2.06 22.13
C LYS A 325 17.53 -3.51 22.15
N ASN A 326 17.97 -4.27 21.15
CA ASN A 326 17.87 -5.72 21.12
C ASN A 326 19.21 -6.35 21.55
N LYS A 327 19.42 -6.45 22.87
CA LYS A 327 20.67 -7.02 23.44
C LYS A 327 20.93 -8.47 23.04
N LYS A 328 19.88 -9.25 22.73
CA LYS A 328 20.04 -10.63 22.24
C LYS A 328 20.68 -10.63 20.85
N PHE A 329 20.19 -9.76 19.96
CA PHE A 329 20.74 -9.60 18.62
C PHE A 329 22.16 -9.03 18.61
N GLU A 330 22.47 -8.06 19.51
CA GLU A 330 23.82 -7.50 19.65
C GLU A 330 24.89 -8.53 20.03
N ARG A 331 24.50 -9.63 20.67
CA ARG A 331 25.41 -10.73 21.05
C ARG A 331 25.63 -11.75 19.93
N LEU A 332 24.88 -11.69 18.84
CA LEU A 332 25.12 -12.55 17.70
C LEU A 332 26.49 -12.22 17.12
N LYS A 333 27.32 -13.25 17.00
CA LYS A 333 28.62 -13.16 16.32
C LYS A 333 28.53 -13.94 15.03
N PHE A 334 29.01 -13.33 13.96
CA PHE A 334 29.12 -13.99 12.68
C PHE A 334 30.49 -14.64 12.55
N GLU A 335 30.52 -15.94 12.27
CA GLU A 335 31.78 -16.66 12.09
C GLU A 335 32.59 -16.07 10.93
N PRO A 336 33.94 -16.05 11.04
CA PRO A 336 34.79 -15.65 9.94
C PRO A 336 34.53 -16.50 8.69
N MET A 337 34.76 -15.90 7.53
CA MET A 337 34.64 -16.59 6.25
C MET A 337 35.69 -17.70 6.13
N ASP A 338 35.23 -18.92 5.84
CA ASP A 338 36.11 -19.99 5.37
C ASP A 338 36.55 -19.69 3.92
N LYS A 339 37.84 -19.41 3.75
CA LYS A 339 38.41 -19.05 2.44
C LYS A 339 38.38 -20.20 1.43
N LYS A 340 38.40 -21.45 1.89
CA LYS A 340 38.28 -22.60 1.01
C LYS A 340 36.87 -22.65 0.43
N GLU A 341 35.86 -22.53 1.28
CA GLU A 341 34.46 -22.51 0.82
C GLU A 341 34.17 -21.30 -0.08
N ARG A 342 34.75 -20.13 0.22
CA ARG A 342 34.71 -18.96 -0.67
C ARG A 342 35.22 -19.30 -2.08
N ASP A 343 36.42 -19.87 -2.15
CA ASP A 343 37.09 -20.20 -3.40
C ASP A 343 36.35 -21.30 -4.18
N ASP A 344 35.80 -22.31 -3.47
CA ASP A 344 35.00 -23.39 -4.06
C ASP A 344 33.69 -22.87 -4.69
N ILE A 345 33.00 -21.95 -4.02
CA ILE A 345 31.79 -21.30 -4.56
C ILE A 345 32.15 -20.44 -5.77
N LEU A 346 33.21 -19.63 -5.67
CA LEU A 346 33.62 -18.76 -6.76
C LEU A 346 34.05 -19.56 -8.00
N LEU A 347 34.75 -20.69 -7.81
CA LEU A 347 35.11 -21.60 -8.89
C LEU A 347 33.86 -22.12 -9.61
N THR A 348 32.81 -22.51 -8.85
CA THR A 348 31.54 -22.96 -9.41
C THR A 348 30.89 -21.90 -10.32
N TYR A 349 30.95 -20.62 -9.92
CA TYR A 349 30.44 -19.52 -10.75
C TYR A 349 31.28 -19.29 -12.01
N LEU A 350 32.60 -19.38 -11.92
CA LEU A 350 33.49 -19.23 -13.08
C LEU A 350 33.28 -20.37 -14.09
N GLN A 351 33.11 -21.59 -13.61
CA GLN A 351 32.83 -22.79 -14.41
C GLN A 351 31.48 -22.75 -15.16
N THR A 352 30.60 -21.78 -14.87
CA THR A 352 29.36 -21.60 -15.64
C THR A 352 29.65 -21.18 -17.08
N PHE A 353 30.77 -20.48 -17.32
CA PHE A 353 31.13 -19.95 -18.64
C PHE A 353 32.55 -20.38 -19.09
N ASP A 354 33.36 -20.93 -18.19
CA ASP A 354 34.73 -21.36 -18.45
C ASP A 354 34.91 -22.87 -18.25
N THR A 355 35.92 -23.44 -18.91
CA THR A 355 36.41 -24.78 -18.56
C THR A 355 37.01 -24.77 -17.16
N GLU A 356 37.05 -25.93 -16.49
CA GLU A 356 37.62 -26.05 -15.16
C GLU A 356 39.07 -25.53 -15.07
N VAL A 357 39.90 -25.83 -16.08
CA VAL A 357 41.30 -25.36 -16.14
C VAL A 357 41.37 -23.83 -16.23
N SER A 358 40.56 -23.23 -17.11
CA SER A 358 40.48 -21.78 -17.26
C SER A 358 39.99 -21.11 -15.97
N ALA A 359 38.93 -21.65 -15.36
CA ALA A 359 38.35 -21.14 -14.13
C ALA A 359 39.34 -21.15 -12.96
N LYS A 360 40.08 -22.27 -12.77
CA LYS A 360 41.14 -22.38 -11.76
C LYS A 360 42.27 -21.38 -12.01
N ALA A 361 42.69 -21.21 -13.27
CA ALA A 361 43.74 -20.25 -13.62
C ALA A 361 43.30 -18.79 -13.38
N LYS A 362 42.03 -18.45 -13.66
CA LYS A 362 41.46 -17.13 -13.34
C LYS A 362 41.45 -16.89 -11.84
N LEU A 363 40.93 -17.85 -11.06
CA LEU A 363 40.89 -17.76 -9.60
C LEU A 363 42.28 -17.56 -9.00
N ALA A 364 43.29 -18.32 -9.48
CA ALA A 364 44.66 -18.22 -9.01
C ALA A 364 45.29 -16.83 -9.21
N LYS A 365 44.90 -16.11 -10.28
CA LYS A 365 45.37 -14.74 -10.57
C LYS A 365 44.73 -13.66 -9.70
N MET A 366 43.61 -13.94 -9.05
CA MET A 366 42.91 -12.97 -8.21
C MET A 366 43.56 -12.88 -6.83
N SER A 367 43.69 -11.66 -6.30
CA SER A 367 44.10 -11.44 -4.91
C SER A 367 43.03 -11.95 -3.93
N ASP A 368 43.38 -12.12 -2.66
CA ASP A 368 42.44 -12.55 -1.62
C ASP A 368 41.24 -11.58 -1.47
N LEU A 369 41.51 -10.27 -1.61
CA LEU A 369 40.47 -9.24 -1.61
C LEU A 369 39.58 -9.36 -2.85
N ASP A 370 40.17 -9.50 -4.04
CA ASP A 370 39.40 -9.60 -5.30
C ASP A 370 38.49 -10.82 -5.32
N ARG A 371 38.96 -11.98 -4.82
CA ARG A 371 38.13 -13.19 -4.68
C ARG A 371 36.92 -12.94 -3.78
N THR A 372 37.13 -12.21 -2.69
CA THR A 372 36.07 -11.89 -1.72
C THR A 372 35.05 -10.91 -2.29
N LEU A 373 35.52 -9.84 -2.95
CA LEU A 373 34.65 -8.86 -3.57
C LEU A 373 33.87 -9.44 -4.75
N GLU A 374 34.50 -10.29 -5.57
CA GLU A 374 33.83 -10.96 -6.69
C GLU A 374 32.79 -11.97 -6.21
N LEU A 375 33.10 -12.78 -5.19
CA LEU A 375 32.08 -13.63 -4.58
C LEU A 375 30.91 -12.79 -4.05
N GLY A 376 31.20 -11.71 -3.31
CA GLY A 376 30.19 -10.84 -2.75
C GLY A 376 29.28 -10.23 -3.81
N LYS A 377 29.86 -9.74 -4.91
CA LYS A 377 29.11 -9.24 -6.07
C LYS A 377 28.22 -10.33 -6.68
N ARG A 378 28.75 -11.54 -6.89
CA ARG A 378 27.99 -12.67 -7.44
C ARG A 378 26.88 -13.14 -6.52
N SER A 379 27.10 -13.17 -5.21
CA SER A 379 26.08 -13.54 -4.23
C SER A 379 24.96 -12.48 -4.15
N VAL A 380 25.28 -11.19 -4.19
CA VAL A 380 24.28 -10.11 -4.35
C VAL A 380 23.46 -10.31 -5.63
N GLY A 381 24.12 -10.72 -6.72
CA GLY A 381 23.51 -11.09 -7.99
C GLY A 381 22.57 -12.29 -7.88
N LYS A 382 23.06 -13.42 -7.35
CA LYS A 382 22.32 -14.68 -7.14
C LYS A 382 21.05 -14.49 -6.33
N TYR A 383 21.12 -13.74 -5.23
CA TYR A 383 19.97 -13.52 -4.36
C TYR A 383 19.09 -12.34 -4.80
N GLY A 384 19.47 -11.62 -5.85
CA GLY A 384 18.66 -10.54 -6.42
C GLY A 384 18.45 -9.38 -5.45
N CYS A 385 19.40 -9.12 -4.54
CA CYS A 385 19.23 -8.10 -3.51
C CYS A 385 18.96 -6.71 -4.11
N TYR A 386 19.49 -6.46 -5.32
CA TYR A 386 19.28 -5.24 -6.09
C TYR A 386 17.84 -5.05 -6.61
N GLY A 387 17.02 -6.10 -6.66
CA GLY A 387 15.60 -5.98 -7.02
C GLY A 387 14.88 -5.08 -6.01
N CYS A 388 15.13 -5.32 -4.73
CA CYS A 388 14.52 -4.55 -3.64
C CYS A 388 15.36 -3.35 -3.19
N HIS A 389 16.69 -3.44 -3.26
CA HIS A 389 17.61 -2.39 -2.79
C HIS A 389 18.25 -1.61 -3.94
N SER A 390 18.47 -0.31 -3.74
CA SER A 390 19.37 0.45 -4.60
C SER A 390 20.83 0.16 -4.20
N ILE A 391 21.59 -0.47 -5.11
CA ILE A 391 22.98 -0.91 -4.91
C ILE A 391 23.82 -0.41 -6.10
N THR A 392 24.93 0.26 -5.81
CA THR A 392 25.86 0.76 -6.82
C THR A 392 26.38 -0.38 -7.71
N GLY A 393 26.28 -0.21 -9.03
CA GLY A 393 26.73 -1.20 -10.03
C GLY A 393 25.68 -2.23 -10.43
N PHE A 394 24.47 -2.16 -9.88
CA PHE A 394 23.33 -3.04 -10.21
C PHE A 394 22.11 -2.29 -10.77
N GLU A 395 22.28 -1.04 -11.19
CA GLU A 395 21.19 -0.18 -11.66
C GLU A 395 20.45 -0.74 -12.88
N LYS A 396 21.16 -1.51 -13.72
CA LYS A 396 20.63 -2.13 -14.94
C LYS A 396 20.27 -3.62 -14.78
N ALA A 397 20.41 -4.18 -13.59
CA ALA A 397 20.17 -5.60 -13.37
C ALA A 397 18.66 -5.92 -13.39
N THR A 398 18.28 -7.03 -14.01
CA THR A 398 16.88 -7.45 -14.20
C THR A 398 16.37 -8.34 -13.07
N GLY A 399 15.05 -8.41 -12.89
CA GLY A 399 14.41 -9.29 -11.92
C GLY A 399 14.76 -10.77 -12.16
N LEU A 400 14.86 -11.54 -11.06
CA LEU A 400 15.20 -12.98 -11.08
C LEU A 400 13.97 -13.90 -11.09
N GLY A 401 12.81 -13.38 -10.71
CA GLY A 401 11.60 -14.17 -10.55
C GLY A 401 10.93 -14.47 -11.88
N VAL A 402 10.22 -15.60 -11.93
CA VAL A 402 9.34 -15.94 -13.07
C VAL A 402 8.25 -14.88 -13.25
N GLU A 403 7.74 -14.73 -14.46
CA GLU A 403 6.60 -13.88 -14.74
C GLU A 403 5.32 -14.47 -14.09
N LEU A 404 4.56 -13.62 -13.38
CA LEU A 404 3.34 -14.02 -12.68
C LEU A 404 2.06 -13.44 -13.30
N SER A 405 2.17 -12.68 -14.39
CA SER A 405 1.06 -11.99 -15.06
C SER A 405 -0.09 -12.92 -15.48
N GLU A 406 0.19 -14.21 -15.66
CA GLU A 406 -0.77 -15.23 -16.10
C GLU A 406 -0.73 -16.51 -15.21
N GLU A 407 -0.20 -16.39 -13.98
CA GLU A 407 0.00 -17.54 -13.08
C GLU A 407 -1.32 -18.30 -12.78
N GLY A 408 -2.45 -17.59 -12.77
CA GLY A 408 -3.80 -18.14 -12.58
C GLY A 408 -4.25 -19.08 -13.70
N SER A 409 -3.67 -18.97 -14.90
CA SER A 409 -3.95 -19.84 -16.04
C SER A 409 -2.96 -21.00 -16.20
N LYS A 410 -1.87 -21.02 -15.41
CA LYS A 410 -0.84 -22.05 -15.52
C LYS A 410 -1.43 -23.44 -15.29
N PRO A 411 -1.20 -24.43 -16.18
CA PRO A 411 -1.69 -25.79 -16.00
C PRO A 411 -1.13 -26.43 -14.72
N VAL A 412 -1.96 -27.19 -13.99
CA VAL A 412 -1.54 -27.84 -12.72
C VAL A 412 -0.33 -28.77 -12.92
N SER A 413 -0.20 -29.40 -14.08
CA SER A 413 0.93 -30.26 -14.45
C SER A 413 2.27 -29.54 -14.53
N GLN A 414 2.29 -28.20 -14.65
CA GLN A 414 3.51 -27.40 -14.67
C GLN A 414 3.95 -26.92 -13.28
N PHE A 415 3.24 -27.32 -12.23
CA PHE A 415 3.64 -27.08 -10.85
C PHE A 415 4.37 -28.30 -10.30
N GLY A 416 5.61 -28.10 -9.88
CA GLY A 416 6.36 -29.12 -9.15
C GLY A 416 5.87 -29.22 -7.71
N PHE A 417 5.24 -30.34 -7.35
CA PHE A 417 4.78 -30.60 -5.97
C PHE A 417 5.85 -31.24 -5.09
N GLY A 418 6.97 -31.69 -5.66
CA GLY A 418 8.05 -32.36 -4.94
C GLY A 418 7.53 -33.56 -4.14
N HIS A 419 8.00 -33.70 -2.89
CA HIS A 419 7.54 -34.73 -1.95
C HIS A 419 6.45 -34.25 -0.99
N MET A 420 5.82 -33.09 -1.26
CA MET A 420 4.89 -32.46 -0.34
C MET A 420 3.51 -33.12 -0.36
N LYS A 421 2.98 -33.45 0.82
CA LYS A 421 1.63 -34.02 1.01
C LYS A 421 0.56 -32.93 1.11
N ILE A 422 0.32 -32.22 0.01
CA ILE A 422 -0.71 -31.17 -0.09
C ILE A 422 -1.73 -31.51 -1.18
N ALA A 423 -2.82 -30.74 -1.27
CA ALA A 423 -3.75 -30.91 -2.38
C ALA A 423 -3.07 -30.53 -3.70
N HIS A 424 -3.17 -31.38 -4.73
CA HIS A 424 -2.55 -31.17 -6.03
C HIS A 424 -3.40 -30.25 -6.91
N ASN A 425 -3.46 -28.98 -6.54
CA ASN A 425 -4.12 -27.93 -7.31
C ASN A 425 -3.36 -26.60 -7.23
N ARG A 426 -3.63 -25.72 -8.19
CA ARG A 426 -2.96 -24.42 -8.35
C ARG A 426 -3.00 -23.58 -7.08
N ARG A 427 -4.19 -23.46 -6.48
CA ARG A 427 -4.37 -22.66 -5.26
C ARG A 427 -3.50 -23.18 -4.12
N ALA A 428 -3.52 -24.48 -3.87
CA ALA A 428 -2.75 -25.09 -2.81
C ALA A 428 -1.25 -24.88 -3.04
N TRP A 429 -0.78 -25.03 -4.28
CA TRP A 429 0.62 -24.76 -4.61
C TRP A 429 1.00 -23.31 -4.33
N ILE A 430 0.27 -22.33 -4.88
CA ILE A 430 0.55 -20.89 -4.71
C ILE A 430 0.57 -20.51 -3.22
N PHE A 431 -0.46 -20.91 -2.48
CA PHE A 431 -0.57 -20.59 -1.05
C PHE A 431 0.60 -21.17 -0.24
N ASN A 432 0.95 -22.44 -0.46
CA ASN A 432 2.05 -23.08 0.26
C ASN A 432 3.40 -22.47 -0.16
N HIS A 433 3.60 -22.18 -1.45
CA HIS A 433 4.82 -21.53 -1.93
C HIS A 433 5.03 -20.17 -1.27
N LEU A 434 3.98 -19.36 -1.11
CA LEU A 434 4.06 -18.08 -0.38
C LEU A 434 4.39 -18.24 1.12
N GLN A 435 3.99 -19.35 1.75
CA GLN A 435 4.29 -19.64 3.16
C GLN A 435 5.72 -20.14 3.36
N ASN A 436 6.21 -21.00 2.47
CA ASN A 436 7.58 -21.52 2.49
C ASN A 436 8.06 -21.82 1.06
N PRO A 437 8.72 -20.85 0.39
CA PRO A 437 9.10 -21.03 -1.00
C PRO A 437 10.10 -22.18 -1.25
N ARG A 438 10.85 -22.56 -0.22
CA ARG A 438 11.97 -23.51 -0.31
C ARG A 438 11.62 -24.94 0.06
N GLN A 439 10.37 -25.18 0.49
CA GLN A 439 9.89 -26.52 0.82
C GLN A 439 9.99 -27.52 -0.35
N TRP A 440 10.01 -27.04 -1.59
CA TRP A 440 10.02 -27.89 -2.79
C TRP A 440 11.33 -28.64 -3.01
N ASP A 441 12.41 -28.23 -2.35
CA ASP A 441 13.69 -28.95 -2.35
C ASP A 441 13.79 -29.98 -1.21
N VAL A 442 12.82 -30.01 -0.28
CA VAL A 442 12.88 -30.92 0.88
C VAL A 442 12.72 -32.35 0.41
N GLY A 443 13.70 -33.19 0.76
CA GLY A 443 13.77 -34.60 0.33
C GLY A 443 14.37 -34.80 -1.07
N VAL A 444 14.78 -33.72 -1.75
CA VAL A 444 15.44 -33.79 -3.06
C VAL A 444 16.94 -33.56 -2.87
N ASP A 445 17.78 -34.44 -3.39
CA ASP A 445 19.23 -34.25 -3.34
C ASP A 445 19.67 -33.26 -4.43
N LYS A 446 20.19 -32.10 -4.02
CA LYS A 446 20.61 -31.01 -4.91
C LYS A 446 21.94 -30.43 -4.44
N ALA A 447 22.79 -30.09 -5.40
CA ALA A 447 24.01 -29.33 -5.11
C ALA A 447 23.66 -27.91 -4.68
N PHE A 448 24.55 -27.29 -3.88
CA PHE A 448 24.35 -25.94 -3.32
C PHE A 448 23.99 -24.88 -4.37
N LYS A 449 24.54 -24.99 -5.58
CA LYS A 449 24.31 -24.05 -6.69
C LYS A 449 22.91 -24.15 -7.30
N ASP A 450 22.25 -25.30 -7.15
CA ASP A 450 20.96 -25.63 -7.79
C ASP A 450 19.77 -25.51 -6.82
N LEU A 451 20.02 -25.07 -5.58
CA LEU A 451 18.99 -24.84 -4.57
C LEU A 451 18.07 -23.68 -4.96
N LEU A 452 16.79 -23.81 -4.64
CA LEU A 452 15.82 -22.72 -4.79
C LEU A 452 16.19 -21.55 -3.89
N ILE A 453 16.14 -20.34 -4.47
CA ILE A 453 16.66 -19.12 -3.84
C ILE A 453 15.57 -18.16 -3.33
N MET A 454 14.30 -18.32 -3.75
CA MET A 454 13.21 -17.44 -3.29
C MET A 454 13.19 -17.42 -1.75
N PRO A 455 13.30 -16.24 -1.12
CA PRO A 455 13.46 -16.16 0.31
C PRO A 455 12.12 -16.30 1.02
N ASN A 456 12.16 -16.69 2.30
CA ASN A 456 10.96 -16.79 3.10
C ASN A 456 10.56 -15.40 3.63
N PHE A 457 9.43 -14.87 3.16
CA PHE A 457 8.89 -13.59 3.61
C PHE A 457 8.19 -13.66 4.99
N ASN A 458 8.01 -14.88 5.53
CA ASN A 458 7.35 -15.14 6.81
C ASN A 458 5.95 -14.50 6.86
N MET A 459 5.19 -14.66 5.78
CA MET A 459 3.85 -14.10 5.65
C MET A 459 2.89 -14.80 6.60
N SER A 460 1.96 -14.05 7.19
CA SER A 460 0.80 -14.63 7.86
C SER A 460 -0.09 -15.37 6.85
N LYS A 461 -0.89 -16.31 7.34
CA LYS A 461 -1.86 -17.04 6.50
C LYS A 461 -2.80 -16.09 5.76
N LYS A 462 -3.29 -15.03 6.42
CA LYS A 462 -4.19 -14.04 5.82
C LYS A 462 -3.52 -13.27 4.66
N GLU A 463 -2.26 -12.88 4.83
CA GLU A 463 -1.49 -12.23 3.77
C GLU A 463 -1.31 -13.15 2.57
N ALA A 464 -0.85 -14.39 2.81
CA ALA A 464 -0.68 -15.37 1.75
C ALA A 464 -2.01 -15.71 1.05
N GLU A 465 -3.13 -15.80 1.78
CA GLU A 465 -4.46 -16.00 1.19
C GLU A 465 -4.84 -14.87 0.24
N SER A 466 -4.71 -13.60 0.67
CA SER A 466 -5.06 -12.44 -0.17
C SER A 466 -4.20 -12.33 -1.44
N ILE A 467 -2.90 -12.61 -1.35
CA ILE A 467 -2.01 -12.65 -2.53
C ILE A 467 -2.39 -13.82 -3.43
N THR A 468 -2.72 -14.98 -2.85
CA THR A 468 -3.18 -16.15 -3.63
C THR A 468 -4.44 -15.80 -4.44
N THR A 469 -5.40 -15.09 -3.86
CA THR A 469 -6.60 -14.62 -4.58
C THR A 469 -6.22 -13.74 -5.77
N VAL A 470 -5.25 -12.83 -5.60
CA VAL A 470 -4.78 -11.99 -6.72
C VAL A 470 -4.13 -12.83 -7.81
N LEU A 471 -3.19 -13.71 -7.46
CA LEU A 471 -2.47 -14.54 -8.44
C LEU A 471 -3.40 -15.52 -9.18
N LEU A 472 -4.46 -16.00 -8.53
CA LEU A 472 -5.49 -16.82 -9.18
C LEU A 472 -6.34 -16.02 -10.19
N GLY A 473 -6.40 -14.70 -10.05
CA GLY A 473 -7.09 -13.79 -10.97
C GLY A 473 -6.22 -13.27 -12.11
N MET A 474 -4.90 -13.45 -12.01
CA MET A 474 -3.93 -13.17 -13.07
C MET A 474 -3.98 -14.29 -14.10
N VAL A 475 -4.99 -14.27 -14.96
CA VAL A 475 -5.25 -15.28 -15.99
C VAL A 475 -4.93 -14.74 -17.39
N SER A 476 -4.67 -15.66 -18.31
CA SER A 476 -4.47 -15.39 -19.74
C SER A 476 -5.77 -15.10 -20.51
N ASP A 477 -6.95 -15.26 -19.88
CA ASP A 477 -8.24 -15.02 -20.52
C ASP A 477 -8.32 -13.60 -21.09
N LYS A 478 -8.62 -13.50 -22.39
CA LYS A 478 -8.85 -12.22 -23.05
C LYS A 478 -10.32 -11.85 -22.96
N ILE A 479 -10.64 -10.93 -22.05
CA ILE A 479 -11.98 -10.34 -21.99
C ILE A 479 -12.10 -9.29 -23.11
N PRO A 480 -13.11 -9.34 -24.00
CA PRO A 480 -13.36 -8.28 -24.96
C PRO A 480 -13.51 -6.91 -24.29
N LEU A 481 -13.17 -5.82 -24.99
CA LEU A 481 -13.22 -4.47 -24.41
C LEU A 481 -14.62 -4.10 -23.90
N GLU A 482 -15.68 -4.65 -24.50
CA GLU A 482 -17.07 -4.47 -24.09
C GLU A 482 -17.37 -5.10 -22.72
N GLY A 483 -16.62 -6.13 -22.31
CA GLY A 483 -16.75 -6.81 -21.02
C GLY A 483 -15.75 -6.33 -19.96
N GLN A 484 -14.85 -5.39 -20.31
CA GLN A 484 -13.89 -4.80 -19.39
C GLN A 484 -14.42 -3.47 -18.81
N LYS A 485 -13.95 -3.10 -17.61
CA LYS A 485 -14.16 -1.76 -17.07
C LYS A 485 -13.33 -0.77 -17.87
N ARG A 486 -13.98 -0.05 -18.79
CA ARG A 486 -13.36 1.07 -19.51
C ARG A 486 -13.37 2.31 -18.61
N LEU A 487 -12.18 2.77 -18.24
CA LEU A 487 -12.02 4.03 -17.56
C LEU A 487 -12.29 5.17 -18.55
N ASN A 488 -13.25 6.03 -18.23
CA ASN A 488 -13.39 7.30 -18.94
C ASN A 488 -12.20 8.24 -18.62
N GLU A 489 -12.11 9.37 -19.31
CA GLU A 489 -11.02 10.33 -19.13
C GLU A 489 -10.82 10.76 -17.67
N TYR A 490 -11.90 11.09 -16.96
CA TYR A 490 -11.84 11.43 -15.53
C TYR A 490 -11.31 10.28 -14.69
N GLU A 491 -11.81 9.07 -14.91
CA GLU A 491 -11.38 7.88 -14.16
C GLU A 491 -9.90 7.54 -14.41
N GLN A 492 -9.37 7.82 -15.61
CA GLN A 492 -7.94 7.65 -15.91
C GLN A 492 -7.06 8.66 -15.17
N VAL A 493 -7.49 9.92 -15.12
CA VAL A 493 -6.83 10.96 -14.31
C VAL A 493 -6.83 10.54 -12.83
N VAL A 494 -7.96 10.04 -12.34
CA VAL A 494 -8.08 9.56 -10.96
C VAL A 494 -7.13 8.40 -10.69
N ALA A 495 -7.11 7.39 -11.55
CA ALA A 495 -6.21 6.25 -11.41
C ALA A 495 -4.72 6.66 -11.40
N THR A 496 -4.37 7.67 -12.20
CA THR A 496 -3.00 8.18 -12.29
C THR A 496 -2.59 8.94 -11.02
N GLY A 497 -3.44 9.80 -10.46
CA GLY A 497 -3.15 10.46 -9.19
C GLY A 497 -3.14 9.51 -8.00
N MET A 498 -4.02 8.49 -7.99
CA MET A 498 -4.05 7.48 -6.93
C MET A 498 -2.73 6.69 -6.84
N LYS A 499 -2.01 6.48 -7.96
CA LYS A 499 -0.65 5.89 -7.93
C LYS A 499 0.32 6.71 -7.07
N VAL A 500 0.25 8.04 -7.16
CA VAL A 500 1.10 8.95 -6.39
C VAL A 500 0.67 8.95 -4.92
N VAL A 501 -0.63 9.05 -4.66
CA VAL A 501 -1.23 8.95 -3.31
C VAL A 501 -0.82 7.65 -2.60
N ASN A 502 -0.84 6.52 -3.32
CA ASN A 502 -0.40 5.23 -2.81
C ASN A 502 1.11 5.19 -2.57
N LYS A 503 1.92 5.73 -3.50
CA LYS A 503 3.40 5.79 -3.39
C LYS A 503 3.84 6.45 -2.07
N PHE A 504 3.23 7.57 -1.72
CA PHE A 504 3.55 8.34 -0.51
C PHE A 504 2.66 8.00 0.70
N ASN A 505 1.82 6.96 0.60
CA ASN A 505 0.96 6.49 1.67
C ASN A 505 0.03 7.59 2.24
N CYS A 506 -0.46 8.53 1.42
CA CYS A 506 -1.38 9.57 1.89
C CYS A 506 -2.67 8.94 2.45
N ILE A 507 -3.09 7.79 1.91
CA ILE A 507 -4.21 6.96 2.38
C ILE A 507 -4.01 6.35 3.77
N GLY A 508 -2.77 6.29 4.27
CA GLY A 508 -2.48 5.86 5.63
C GLY A 508 -2.95 6.89 6.67
N CYS A 509 -2.96 8.18 6.29
CA CYS A 509 -3.44 9.26 7.13
C CYS A 509 -4.87 9.70 6.77
N HIS A 510 -5.11 9.96 5.49
CA HIS A 510 -6.37 10.54 5.01
C HIS A 510 -7.34 9.47 4.54
N GLN A 511 -8.59 9.60 4.98
CA GLN A 511 -9.72 8.98 4.29
C GLN A 511 -10.10 9.87 3.10
N ILE A 512 -10.16 9.29 1.91
CA ILE A 512 -10.49 10.00 0.66
C ILE A 512 -11.85 9.50 0.19
N ASP A 513 -12.86 10.38 0.23
CA ASP A 513 -14.25 10.07 -0.13
C ASP A 513 -14.77 8.75 0.48
N GLY A 514 -14.54 8.57 1.78
CA GLY A 514 -15.00 7.40 2.55
C GLY A 514 -14.05 6.19 2.53
N GLU A 515 -13.01 6.19 1.68
CA GLU A 515 -12.08 5.07 1.56
C GLU A 515 -10.75 5.35 2.28
N TYR A 516 -10.14 4.30 2.84
CA TYR A 516 -8.85 4.35 3.57
C TYR A 516 -8.89 5.15 4.89
N GLY A 517 -7.81 5.88 5.22
CA GLY A 517 -7.65 6.58 6.50
C GLY A 517 -7.22 5.65 7.62
N ASP A 518 -6.17 4.84 7.41
CA ASP A 518 -5.77 3.79 8.35
C ASP A 518 -5.57 4.31 9.79
N ILE A 519 -4.98 5.50 9.97
CA ILE A 519 -4.76 6.12 11.29
C ILE A 519 -6.05 6.62 11.96
N LEU A 520 -7.13 6.89 11.21
CA LEU A 520 -8.38 7.40 11.81
C LEU A 520 -9.00 6.42 12.80
N LYS A 521 -8.70 5.12 12.66
CA LYS A 521 -9.08 4.10 13.65
C LYS A 521 -8.54 4.42 15.04
N TYR A 522 -7.39 5.09 15.14
CA TYR A 522 -6.85 5.51 16.43
C TYR A 522 -7.74 6.56 17.12
N TYR A 523 -8.41 7.40 16.34
CA TYR A 523 -9.23 8.51 16.80
C TYR A 523 -10.73 8.18 16.88
N GLU A 524 -11.18 7.09 16.24
CA GLU A 524 -12.61 6.76 16.07
C GLU A 524 -13.37 6.56 17.38
N ASP A 525 -12.68 6.17 18.47
CA ASP A 525 -13.30 5.89 19.76
C ASP A 525 -13.49 7.15 20.62
N GLU A 526 -12.70 8.20 20.38
CA GLU A 526 -12.69 9.44 21.19
C GLU A 526 -13.24 10.63 20.39
N ASP A 527 -12.50 11.10 19.39
CA ASP A 527 -12.93 12.13 18.45
C ASP A 527 -12.22 11.95 17.11
N ILE A 528 -12.95 11.47 16.10
CA ILE A 528 -12.43 11.28 14.74
C ILE A 528 -11.92 12.60 14.12
N ASN A 529 -12.40 13.76 14.59
CA ASN A 529 -12.00 15.07 14.09
C ASN A 529 -10.67 15.58 14.71
N ALA A 530 -10.17 14.92 15.76
CA ALA A 530 -8.83 15.12 16.29
C ALA A 530 -7.73 14.47 15.41
N GLY A 531 -8.13 13.63 14.45
CA GLY A 531 -7.24 12.98 13.48
C GLY A 531 -6.98 13.80 12.20
N PRO A 532 -6.25 13.24 11.23
CA PRO A 532 -6.06 13.87 9.93
C PRO A 532 -7.40 14.16 9.24
N PRO A 533 -7.48 15.20 8.39
CA PRO A 533 -8.73 15.49 7.67
C PRO A 533 -9.19 14.32 6.82
N ARG A 534 -10.48 14.01 6.94
CA ARG A 534 -11.25 13.28 5.92
C ARG A 534 -11.43 14.20 4.71
N LEU A 535 -10.91 13.77 3.57
CA LEU A 535 -10.87 14.52 2.32
C LEU A 535 -12.09 14.17 1.46
N VAL A 536 -13.25 14.71 1.85
CA VAL A 536 -14.52 14.51 1.13
C VAL A 536 -14.71 15.63 0.12
N GLY A 537 -14.77 15.28 -1.18
CA GLY A 537 -14.93 16.25 -2.26
C GLY A 537 -13.83 17.32 -2.27
N GLU A 538 -12.59 16.96 -1.89
CA GLU A 538 -11.52 17.93 -1.65
C GLU A 538 -11.21 18.79 -2.89
N GLY A 539 -11.39 18.25 -4.10
CA GLY A 539 -11.23 19.04 -5.33
C GLY A 539 -12.26 20.15 -5.49
N HIS A 540 -13.48 19.99 -4.95
CA HIS A 540 -14.47 21.06 -4.85
C HIS A 540 -14.14 22.02 -3.71
N ARG A 541 -13.56 21.52 -2.63
CA ARG A 541 -13.22 22.33 -1.45
C ARG A 541 -12.20 23.42 -1.74
N VAL A 542 -11.06 23.02 -2.31
CA VAL A 542 -9.89 23.89 -2.38
C VAL A 542 -9.62 24.42 -3.78
N GLN A 543 -8.93 25.56 -3.83
CA GLN A 543 -8.39 26.09 -5.06
C GLN A 543 -7.17 25.28 -5.52
N THR A 544 -7.08 25.03 -6.81
CA THR A 544 -6.08 24.22 -7.50
C THR A 544 -4.68 24.78 -7.27
N ASP A 545 -4.49 26.09 -7.46
CA ASP A 545 -3.18 26.73 -7.27
C ASP A 545 -2.73 26.65 -5.81
N TRP A 546 -3.64 26.94 -4.88
CA TRP A 546 -3.34 26.81 -3.46
C TRP A 546 -2.95 25.38 -3.10
N PHE A 547 -3.69 24.39 -3.60
CA PHE A 547 -3.43 22.99 -3.27
C PHE A 547 -2.10 22.51 -3.84
N TYR A 548 -1.77 22.92 -5.07
CA TYR A 548 -0.47 22.66 -5.68
C TYR A 548 0.68 23.22 -4.83
N HIS A 549 0.58 24.48 -4.39
CA HIS A 549 1.62 25.13 -3.59
C HIS A 549 1.68 24.59 -2.15
N PHE A 550 0.54 24.28 -1.54
CA PHE A 550 0.46 23.66 -0.23
C PHE A 550 1.17 22.30 -0.19
N LEU A 551 1.01 21.48 -1.24
CA LEU A 551 1.73 20.20 -1.34
C LEU A 551 3.25 20.36 -1.51
N ASN A 552 3.71 21.52 -1.96
CA ASN A 552 5.14 21.84 -2.06
C ASN A 552 5.71 22.42 -0.76
N ASP A 553 4.94 23.27 -0.07
CA ASP A 553 5.31 23.90 1.19
C ASP A 553 4.14 23.83 2.18
N VAL A 554 4.15 22.74 2.96
CA VAL A 554 3.06 22.46 3.90
C VAL A 554 3.17 23.37 5.12
N VAL A 555 2.19 24.25 5.25
CA VAL A 555 2.00 25.13 6.42
C VAL A 555 0.97 24.58 7.39
N GLU A 556 1.02 25.02 8.65
CA GLU A 556 0.04 24.64 9.66
C GLU A 556 -1.31 25.33 9.41
N ILE A 557 -2.39 24.53 9.33
CA ILE A 557 -3.76 25.01 9.11
C ILE A 557 -4.63 24.82 10.36
N ARG A 558 -4.25 23.87 11.23
CA ARG A 558 -5.03 23.45 12.41
C ARG A 558 -4.13 23.38 13.65
N PRO A 559 -3.83 24.52 14.28
CA PRO A 559 -2.88 24.59 15.40
C PRO A 559 -3.38 23.91 16.68
N TRP A 560 -4.67 23.56 16.78
CA TRP A 560 -5.24 22.81 17.91
C TRP A 560 -5.07 21.29 17.78
N LEU A 561 -4.48 20.79 16.69
CA LEU A 561 -4.20 19.37 16.50
C LEU A 561 -2.72 19.07 16.73
N ASP A 562 -2.43 18.02 17.50
CA ASP A 562 -1.05 17.54 17.68
C ASP A 562 -0.49 16.89 16.41
N ILE A 563 -1.37 16.27 15.61
CA ILE A 563 -0.98 15.57 14.38
C ILE A 563 -0.62 16.54 13.26
N ARG A 564 0.53 16.29 12.63
CA ARG A 564 1.09 17.18 11.60
C ARG A 564 0.93 16.58 10.22
N MET A 565 0.41 17.38 9.28
CA MET A 565 0.52 17.07 7.85
C MET A 565 2.00 17.15 7.44
N PRO A 566 2.62 16.07 6.95
CA PRO A 566 4.05 16.07 6.70
C PRO A 566 4.39 16.62 5.31
N SER A 567 5.61 17.13 5.14
CA SER A 567 6.14 17.63 3.86
C SER A 567 6.85 16.50 3.09
N TYR A 568 6.40 16.24 1.86
CA TYR A 568 7.02 15.27 0.96
C TYR A 568 7.84 15.98 -0.12
N ASN A 569 8.94 15.36 -0.55
CA ASN A 569 9.72 15.84 -1.69
C ASN A 569 9.07 15.42 -3.03
N LEU A 570 7.88 15.97 -3.29
CA LEU A 570 7.11 15.67 -4.51
C LEU A 570 7.71 16.40 -5.71
N THR A 571 7.77 15.73 -6.85
CA THR A 571 8.03 16.40 -8.13
C THR A 571 6.84 17.24 -8.58
N SER A 572 7.08 18.20 -9.48
CA SER A 572 6.01 19.02 -10.07
C SER A 572 4.92 18.18 -10.74
N ASP A 573 5.32 17.12 -11.44
CA ASP A 573 4.40 16.17 -12.09
C ASP A 573 3.55 15.39 -11.07
N GLU A 574 4.16 14.92 -9.98
CA GLU A 574 3.43 14.23 -8.90
C GLU A 574 2.40 15.14 -8.23
N ARG A 575 2.73 16.41 -7.96
CA ARG A 575 1.77 17.38 -7.43
C ARG A 575 0.61 17.62 -8.40
N ASN A 576 0.90 17.84 -9.68
CA ASN A 576 -0.12 18.02 -10.71
C ASN A 576 -1.08 16.82 -10.77
N LYS A 577 -0.55 15.59 -10.71
CA LYS A 577 -1.36 14.36 -10.71
C LYS A 577 -2.28 14.25 -9.49
N ILE A 578 -1.81 14.63 -8.30
CA ILE A 578 -2.64 14.65 -7.09
C ILE A 578 -3.77 15.68 -7.23
N VAL A 579 -3.44 16.90 -7.64
CA VAL A 579 -4.42 17.99 -7.79
C VAL A 579 -5.47 17.64 -8.85
N ALA A 580 -5.03 17.21 -10.04
CA ALA A 580 -5.92 16.81 -11.13
C ALA A 580 -6.85 15.65 -10.73
N MET A 581 -6.34 14.68 -9.96
CA MET A 581 -7.15 13.59 -9.42
C MET A 581 -8.28 14.12 -8.53
N PHE A 582 -7.99 15.01 -7.58
CA PHE A 582 -9.03 15.55 -6.70
C PHE A 582 -10.06 16.40 -7.47
N GLN A 583 -9.61 17.22 -8.42
CA GLN A 583 -10.51 17.96 -9.33
C GLN A 583 -11.41 17.01 -10.11
N ALA A 584 -10.86 15.97 -10.71
CA ALA A 584 -11.61 14.98 -11.49
C ALA A 584 -12.63 14.22 -10.63
N LYS A 585 -12.25 13.80 -9.42
CA LYS A 585 -13.19 13.16 -8.46
C LYS A 585 -14.35 14.07 -8.09
N SER A 586 -14.09 15.37 -8.03
CA SER A 586 -15.08 16.39 -7.66
C SER A 586 -15.77 17.06 -8.86
N LYS A 587 -15.50 16.55 -10.08
CA LYS A 587 -16.00 17.10 -11.37
C LYS A 587 -15.79 18.63 -11.50
N GLN A 588 -14.65 19.12 -11.02
CA GLN A 588 -14.32 20.54 -11.10
C GLN A 588 -13.57 20.86 -12.39
N ASN A 589 -13.80 22.07 -12.91
CA ASN A 589 -13.06 22.58 -14.06
C ASN A 589 -11.59 22.88 -13.69
N THR A 590 -10.73 22.80 -14.70
CA THR A 590 -9.30 23.12 -14.59
C THR A 590 -9.08 24.59 -14.26
N PHE A 591 -9.83 25.49 -14.93
CA PHE A 591 -9.79 26.93 -14.67
C PHE A 591 -10.83 27.30 -13.62
N GLU A 592 -10.40 28.10 -12.65
CA GLU A 592 -11.22 28.55 -11.55
C GLU A 592 -11.63 30.01 -11.75
N GLU A 593 -12.90 30.30 -11.49
CA GLU A 593 -13.34 31.68 -11.32
C GLU A 593 -12.97 32.13 -9.91
N LYS A 594 -11.81 32.79 -9.79
CA LYS A 594 -11.36 33.35 -8.52
C LYS A 594 -12.06 34.67 -8.24
N VAL A 595 -12.59 34.81 -7.03
CA VAL A 595 -13.16 36.07 -6.57
C VAL A 595 -12.02 37.04 -6.25
N GLU A 596 -11.66 37.88 -7.22
CA GLU A 596 -10.60 38.89 -7.01
C GLU A 596 -11.04 39.97 -6.01
N LYS A 597 -12.27 40.45 -6.15
CA LYS A 597 -12.86 41.51 -5.31
C LYS A 597 -14.33 41.21 -5.00
N VAL A 598 -14.64 41.16 -3.71
CA VAL A 598 -16.03 41.03 -3.23
C VAL A 598 -16.81 42.31 -3.55
N ARG A 599 -18.01 42.14 -4.13
CA ARG A 599 -18.94 43.24 -4.43
C ARG A 599 -20.18 43.13 -3.53
N TRP A 600 -20.48 44.21 -2.82
CA TRP A 600 -21.57 44.31 -1.88
C TRP A 600 -22.74 45.11 -2.45
N LEU A 601 -23.96 44.61 -2.28
CA LEU A 601 -25.18 45.38 -2.48
C LEU A 601 -25.43 46.32 -1.29
N PRO A 602 -26.23 47.39 -1.46
CA PRO A 602 -26.61 48.26 -0.35
C PRO A 602 -27.20 47.47 0.82
N GLY A 603 -26.64 47.65 2.02
CA GLY A 603 -27.09 46.96 3.24
C GLY A 603 -26.62 45.51 3.41
N GLU A 604 -26.19 44.82 2.35
CA GLU A 604 -25.79 43.39 2.37
C GLU A 604 -24.64 43.12 3.34
N LYS A 605 -23.64 43.99 3.37
CA LYS A 605 -22.50 43.85 4.30
C LYS A 605 -22.91 43.98 5.77
N ARG A 606 -23.89 44.84 6.08
CA ARG A 606 -24.42 44.97 7.45
C ARG A 606 -25.16 43.71 7.86
N GLY A 607 -25.97 43.14 6.96
CA GLY A 607 -26.64 41.86 7.20
C GLY A 607 -25.64 40.70 7.41
N ALA A 608 -24.57 40.62 6.60
CA ALA A 608 -23.52 39.62 6.79
C ALA A 608 -22.83 39.72 8.16
N LEU A 609 -22.55 40.94 8.63
CA LEU A 609 -21.98 41.18 9.96
C LEU A 609 -22.95 40.83 11.09
N ALA A 610 -24.25 41.09 10.89
CA ALA A 610 -25.29 40.69 11.84
C ALA A 610 -25.37 39.17 11.94
N LEU A 611 -25.37 38.44 10.81
CA LEU A 611 -25.36 36.97 10.79
C LEU A 611 -24.12 36.40 11.47
N TRP A 612 -22.94 36.95 11.16
CA TRP A 612 -21.67 36.54 11.77
C TRP A 612 -21.71 36.63 13.30
N LYS A 613 -22.41 37.64 13.83
CA LYS A 613 -22.60 37.82 15.28
C LYS A 613 -23.71 36.92 15.83
N SER A 614 -24.84 36.80 15.12
CA SER A 614 -26.00 36.02 15.55
C SER A 614 -25.67 34.53 15.68
N TYR A 615 -24.96 33.99 14.68
CA TYR A 615 -24.46 32.61 14.68
C TYR A 615 -23.16 32.42 15.45
N ASP A 616 -22.70 33.46 16.14
CA ASP A 616 -21.49 33.47 16.96
C ASP A 616 -20.26 32.85 16.26
N CYS A 617 -20.06 33.16 14.97
CA CYS A 617 -19.00 32.51 14.18
C CYS A 617 -17.60 32.77 14.75
N ALA A 618 -17.43 33.85 15.53
CA ALA A 618 -16.15 34.26 16.11
C ALA A 618 -15.70 33.40 17.30
N SER A 619 -16.60 32.67 17.97
CA SER A 619 -16.22 31.80 19.10
C SER A 619 -15.39 30.60 18.63
N CYS A 620 -15.63 30.11 17.42
CA CYS A 620 -14.86 29.02 16.82
C CYS A 620 -13.79 29.51 15.82
N HIS A 621 -14.15 30.45 14.93
CA HIS A 621 -13.26 30.94 13.86
C HIS A 621 -12.50 32.20 14.27
N THR A 622 -11.39 32.03 15.00
CA THR A 622 -10.60 33.17 15.49
C THR A 622 -9.97 33.96 14.33
N GLN A 623 -10.21 35.27 14.31
CA GLN A 623 -9.57 36.22 13.38
C GLN A 623 -8.20 36.69 13.89
N GLY A 624 -7.66 36.03 14.93
CA GLY A 624 -6.44 36.42 15.63
C GLY A 624 -6.60 37.64 16.56
N PHE A 625 -7.77 37.84 17.16
CA PHE A 625 -8.06 38.99 18.05
C PHE A 625 -8.53 38.62 19.47
N ASN A 626 -8.86 37.37 19.76
CA ASN A 626 -9.14 36.87 21.12
C ASN A 626 -7.96 36.01 21.63
N LYS A 627 -7.77 36.00 22.96
CA LYS A 627 -6.75 35.19 23.66
C LYS A 627 -7.17 33.72 23.84
N GLU A 628 -8.23 33.28 23.17
CA GLU A 628 -8.80 31.93 23.31
C GLU A 628 -8.20 30.99 22.26
N GLU A 629 -8.11 29.70 22.60
CA GLU A 629 -7.60 28.66 21.70
C GLU A 629 -8.61 28.42 20.57
N PRO A 630 -8.21 28.52 19.29
CA PRO A 630 -9.12 28.30 18.17
C PRO A 630 -9.58 26.84 18.11
N THR A 631 -10.89 26.61 18.06
CA THR A 631 -11.50 25.29 17.88
C THR A 631 -11.89 25.02 16.41
N ALA A 632 -11.76 26.01 15.52
CA ALA A 632 -12.02 25.87 14.08
C ALA A 632 -10.97 26.58 13.19
N PRO A 633 -10.89 26.24 11.88
CA PRO A 633 -9.88 26.79 10.99
C PRO A 633 -9.93 28.32 10.87
N ASN A 634 -8.75 28.93 10.85
CA ASN A 634 -8.59 30.35 10.56
C ASN A 634 -9.06 30.65 9.13
N LEU A 635 -9.97 31.62 9.00
CA LEU A 635 -10.57 32.01 7.71
C LEU A 635 -9.75 33.07 6.94
N ALA A 636 -8.59 33.49 7.45
CA ALA A 636 -7.71 34.47 6.80
C ALA A 636 -7.18 33.99 5.43
N MET A 637 -7.18 32.69 5.17
CA MET A 637 -6.79 32.14 3.87
C MET A 637 -7.98 31.76 2.99
N SER A 638 -9.22 31.97 3.42
CA SER A 638 -10.42 31.44 2.75
C SER A 638 -10.51 31.84 1.28
N ARG A 639 -10.16 33.07 0.91
CA ARG A 639 -10.21 33.53 -0.49
C ARG A 639 -9.17 32.86 -1.38
N ASP A 640 -7.99 32.57 -0.85
CA ASP A 640 -6.92 31.96 -1.65
C ASP A 640 -7.01 30.43 -1.62
N ARG A 641 -7.59 29.86 -0.54
CA ARG A 641 -7.68 28.42 -0.31
C ARG A 641 -8.97 27.78 -0.78
N LEU A 642 -10.13 28.41 -0.55
CA LEU A 642 -11.44 27.77 -0.71
C LEU A 642 -12.15 28.26 -1.97
N ARG A 643 -12.97 27.40 -2.58
CA ARG A 643 -13.85 27.78 -3.69
C ARG A 643 -15.14 28.40 -3.15
N GLU A 644 -15.60 29.51 -3.73
CA GLU A 644 -16.85 30.18 -3.33
C GLU A 644 -18.04 29.20 -3.32
N SER A 645 -18.19 28.46 -4.41
CA SER A 645 -19.23 27.44 -4.57
C SER A 645 -19.21 26.35 -3.48
N TRP A 646 -18.03 26.03 -2.94
CA TRP A 646 -17.91 25.10 -1.83
C TRP A 646 -18.27 25.74 -0.50
N ILE A 647 -17.88 26.99 -0.25
CA ILE A 647 -18.28 27.72 0.96
C ILE A 647 -19.82 27.76 1.06
N LYS A 648 -20.51 28.06 -0.05
CA LYS A 648 -22.00 28.04 -0.10
C LYS A 648 -22.57 26.67 0.24
N LYS A 649 -21.99 25.60 -0.31
CA LYS A 649 -22.43 24.23 -0.06
C LYS A 649 -22.15 23.80 1.38
N TRP A 650 -20.99 24.18 1.93
CA TRP A 650 -20.59 23.92 3.30
C TRP A 650 -21.49 24.63 4.30
N LEU A 651 -21.81 25.91 4.08
CA LEU A 651 -22.72 26.64 4.96
C LEU A 651 -24.12 26.04 4.95
N ARG A 652 -24.63 25.61 3.79
CA ARG A 652 -25.99 25.07 3.67
C ARG A 652 -26.21 23.80 4.49
N ASP A 653 -25.29 22.85 4.40
CA ASP A 653 -25.40 21.58 5.13
C ASP A 653 -24.00 20.97 5.33
N PRO A 654 -23.31 21.34 6.43
CA PRO A 654 -22.02 20.75 6.77
C PRO A 654 -22.11 19.23 6.98
N GLY A 655 -23.21 18.74 7.57
CA GLY A 655 -23.41 17.33 7.93
C GLY A 655 -23.57 16.42 6.71
N ALA A 656 -24.20 16.91 5.64
CA ALA A 656 -24.28 16.19 4.37
C ALA A 656 -22.93 16.08 3.63
N ILE A 657 -21.98 16.97 3.91
CA ILE A 657 -20.62 16.88 3.36
C ILE A 657 -19.72 16.04 4.26
N LEU A 658 -19.77 16.27 5.56
CA LEU A 658 -18.91 15.62 6.54
C LEU A 658 -19.73 15.19 7.76
N GLU A 659 -20.16 13.94 7.75
CA GLU A 659 -20.86 13.32 8.87
C GLU A 659 -20.04 13.45 10.17
N GLY A 660 -20.67 13.90 11.24
CA GLY A 660 -20.02 14.12 12.54
C GLY A 660 -19.10 15.34 12.60
N THR A 661 -19.29 16.33 11.72
CA THR A 661 -18.58 17.61 11.81
C THR A 661 -19.04 18.45 13.01
N THR A 662 -18.12 19.24 13.58
CA THR A 662 -18.40 20.19 14.66
C THR A 662 -19.00 21.52 14.18
N MET A 663 -19.07 21.75 12.86
CA MET A 663 -19.71 22.94 12.30
C MET A 663 -21.23 22.83 12.44
N PRO A 664 -21.91 23.76 13.14
CA PRO A 664 -23.37 23.75 13.26
C PRO A 664 -24.06 23.93 11.91
N ASN A 665 -25.26 23.36 11.79
CA ASN A 665 -26.18 23.72 10.72
C ASN A 665 -27.08 24.87 11.18
N PHE A 666 -27.02 26.02 10.50
CA PHE A 666 -27.84 27.21 10.81
C PHE A 666 -29.11 27.30 9.95
N TRP A 667 -29.32 26.31 9.07
CA TRP A 667 -30.45 26.25 8.14
C TRP A 667 -31.06 24.84 8.10
N GLU A 668 -31.45 24.31 9.27
CA GLU A 668 -32.11 23.00 9.35
C GLU A 668 -33.42 23.00 8.56
N ASP A 669 -33.67 21.90 7.84
CA ASP A 669 -34.83 21.73 6.93
C ASP A 669 -35.03 22.84 5.87
N GLY A 670 -34.00 23.67 5.64
CA GLY A 670 -34.04 24.77 4.68
C GLY A 670 -34.66 26.06 5.23
N GLU A 671 -34.84 26.17 6.54
CA GLU A 671 -35.37 27.35 7.23
C GLU A 671 -34.26 28.07 8.02
N ALA A 672 -34.27 29.40 8.05
CA ALA A 672 -33.24 30.18 8.74
C ALA A 672 -33.45 30.21 10.26
N THR A 673 -32.42 29.90 11.05
CA THR A 673 -32.50 30.07 12.52
C THR A 673 -32.66 31.53 12.96
N ASP A 674 -32.25 32.49 12.12
CA ASP A 674 -32.43 33.93 12.35
C ASP A 674 -33.26 34.49 11.18
N GLU A 675 -34.57 34.64 11.39
CA GLU A 675 -35.50 35.12 10.37
C GLU A 675 -35.46 36.65 10.20
N ASP A 676 -34.92 37.40 11.17
CA ASP A 676 -34.90 38.86 11.16
C ASP A 676 -33.91 39.40 10.10
N ILE A 677 -32.83 38.67 9.84
CA ILE A 677 -31.81 39.10 8.90
C ILE A 677 -32.15 38.65 7.48
N PHE A 678 -32.28 39.61 6.56
CA PHE A 678 -32.73 39.39 5.18
C PHE A 678 -34.15 38.78 5.04
N GLY A 679 -34.96 38.82 6.10
CA GLY A 679 -36.32 38.28 6.09
C GLY A 679 -36.35 36.75 5.97
N GLY A 680 -35.38 36.08 6.60
CA GLY A 680 -35.27 34.61 6.60
C GLY A 680 -34.82 33.99 5.26
N ASP A 681 -34.46 34.80 4.27
CA ASP A 681 -34.02 34.30 2.96
C ASP A 681 -32.64 33.61 3.08
N VAL A 682 -32.68 32.28 3.11
CA VAL A 682 -31.52 31.39 3.25
C VAL A 682 -30.45 31.66 2.18
N ASP A 683 -30.86 31.84 0.92
CA ASP A 683 -29.92 32.07 -0.17
C ASP A 683 -29.20 33.40 0.00
N ARG A 684 -29.92 34.45 0.40
CA ARG A 684 -29.32 35.77 0.67
C ARG A 684 -28.41 35.73 1.89
N GLN A 685 -28.78 35.02 2.96
CA GLN A 685 -27.95 34.85 4.15
C GLN A 685 -26.63 34.13 3.82
N ILE A 686 -26.70 32.98 3.15
CA ILE A 686 -25.53 32.19 2.74
C ILE A 686 -24.64 32.99 1.79
N ASN A 687 -25.20 33.68 0.79
CA ASN A 687 -24.43 34.49 -0.14
C ASN A 687 -23.72 35.66 0.57
N ALA A 688 -24.40 36.35 1.48
CA ALA A 688 -23.83 37.46 2.24
C ALA A 688 -22.70 36.99 3.17
N LEU A 689 -22.87 35.88 3.90
CA LEU A 689 -21.82 35.27 4.72
C LEU A 689 -20.63 34.80 3.88
N THR A 690 -20.88 34.16 2.73
CA THR A 690 -19.82 33.72 1.82
C THR A 690 -18.96 34.89 1.35
N LYS A 691 -19.58 36.01 0.95
CA LYS A 691 -18.89 37.24 0.59
C LYS A 691 -18.04 37.78 1.74
N TYR A 692 -18.58 37.74 2.97
CA TYR A 692 -17.84 38.20 4.15
C TYR A 692 -16.61 37.33 4.42
N ILE A 693 -16.75 36.00 4.37
CA ILE A 693 -15.65 35.04 4.54
C ILE A 693 -14.54 35.28 3.51
N LEU A 694 -14.89 35.51 2.25
CA LEU A 694 -13.93 35.83 1.18
C LEU A 694 -13.27 37.20 1.38
N GLU A 695 -13.99 38.19 1.91
CA GLU A 695 -13.43 39.52 2.20
C GLU A 695 -12.46 39.50 3.39
N LEU A 696 -12.74 38.71 4.45
CA LEU A 696 -11.89 38.57 5.64
C LEU A 696 -10.45 38.17 5.27
N ALA A 697 -10.30 37.31 4.27
CA ALA A 697 -8.99 36.84 3.81
C ALA A 697 -8.11 37.94 3.18
N SER A 698 -8.70 39.04 2.69
CA SER A 698 -7.96 40.10 1.99
C SER A 698 -7.17 41.05 2.91
N LYS A 699 -7.47 41.08 4.22
CA LYS A 699 -6.98 42.12 5.15
C LYS A 699 -5.61 41.85 5.77
N LYS A 700 -5.03 40.66 5.61
CA LYS A 700 -3.73 40.27 6.19
C LYS A 700 -2.78 39.68 5.13
N LYS A 701 -2.30 40.51 4.20
CA LYS A 701 -0.92 40.32 3.69
C LYS A 701 0.06 40.77 4.80
N GLN A 702 0.06 40.09 5.94
CA GLN A 702 1.13 40.23 6.93
C GLN A 702 2.16 39.15 6.61
N LYS A 703 3.30 39.61 6.08
CA LYS A 703 4.58 38.90 5.88
C LYS A 703 4.53 37.43 6.32
N MET A 704 4.30 36.54 5.34
CA MET A 704 4.80 35.15 5.43
C MET A 704 6.29 35.16 5.16
#